data_AF-A0A4Q4VBB5-F1
#
_entry.id   AF-A0A4Q4VBB5-F1
#
_cell.length_a   1.000
_cell.length_b   1.000
_cell.length_c   1.000
_cell.angle_alpha   90.00
_cell.angle_beta   90.00
_cell.angle_gamma   90.00
#
_symmetry.space_group_name_H-M   'P 1'
#
loop_
_entity.id
_entity.type
_entity.pdbx_description
1 polymer ?
#
loop_
_entity_poly.entity_id
_entity_poly.type
_entity_poly.pdbx_seq_one_letter_code
_entity_poly.pdbx_strand_id
1 'polypeptide(L)'
;MANNGDSSSFELALEAFKASLKRNDREKFANVKFQDLLDEMDKIQRDQQPKRRAKNLARLRPFLEAMEQFGKVIEVFTNTSEMVAFVWAMEYFQKPMWKQLFHATWDTYKSRFGPLIDNIRGHGALIQTQATLSQIEAFQRDAELRDAKLRSISEMQESQRLSDLKTWLHATSCANEQKRYSDIQRDFPGTGRWLLDNQSIKEWMDPIYPTIPPLLWLNGIPGAGKTILASLIVEECRKLRIHPDVLYFYYGVDECPRDERRKITQWFRHLVEDLEPPRQDRVRCLFVSQYDGVAQRDFRGLTAVQIKAHHTRADIQQFSVASAAKIQDELGLPDDLRAQVASRIEEAADGMFLLAKLIADILGDSTSIEDLEVELQNDVLPTELKQAYARIILRLFNRETSNKHNSRRAAFLFILKWLVCAKRTVKWREIQAAKAVDIDSQTVDIERRRFRQDCKDLCGSMVETFDDGSVELVHTTAKFFLIEENHVQLPQEDLSLANFCVDYLNLEGFRDGATRARELFPNGYYALMDYAVPYWIRHLEIGLSKLEEDHELPEALPESLEAFLDLHFIPPKKQFYVSQNTVKRLHFFENQPFYERLQTSIISARKELTFVGEMKQGELALNLSTIVRDIRSQLESLYENTADESERIKMRQIYGADLYKCPRLSCRFFYNGFASKTQRDQHVDKHLRPFRCDVTGCPSAAMGMSSEKELGKHKKTAHGIDLDDELDFPEEQELHQQKQPQTQNQQPEQATPRSSRVSKPPKEKRPRITEYPCTHCHKVFNKKFNRDSHLVTHKNERDIPCGICGALFARENDRNRHVATIHAAEKEFVCGGVLEDGQRWGCDKRFTRADTLSHHYKTTAGQGCRPPWLQTSELSTAV
;
A
#
# COMPACT_ATOMS: atom_id res chain seq x y z
N MET A 1 27.83 14.31 54.34
CA MET A 1 29.27 14.57 54.10
C MET A 1 29.78 13.55 53.10
N ALA A 2 30.66 13.96 52.19
CA ALA A 2 31.43 13.13 51.25
C ALA A 2 30.70 12.02 50.45
N ASN A 3 30.57 12.22 49.14
CA ASN A 3 31.10 11.22 48.20
C ASN A 3 31.58 11.91 46.92
N ASN A 4 32.88 11.78 46.62
CA ASN A 4 33.50 12.21 45.37
C ASN A 4 33.75 10.98 44.49
N GLY A 5 33.70 11.14 43.16
CA GLY A 5 34.01 10.11 42.18
C GLY A 5 32.84 9.86 41.22
N ASP A 6 32.96 9.96 39.89
CA ASP A 6 34.16 10.18 39.07
C ASP A 6 34.12 11.51 38.31
N SER A 7 35.02 12.43 38.64
CA SER A 7 35.51 13.36 37.61
C SER A 7 36.45 12.59 36.71
N SER A 8 36.13 12.55 35.41
CA SER A 8 36.89 11.74 34.46
C SER A 8 38.38 12.10 34.46
N SER A 9 39.26 11.15 34.09
CA SER A 9 40.70 11.42 33.96
C SER A 9 41.01 12.60 33.01
N PHE A 10 40.09 12.88 32.08
CA PHE A 10 40.10 14.04 31.21
C PHE A 10 39.81 15.36 31.95
N GLU A 11 38.83 15.41 32.86
CA GLU A 11 38.54 16.61 33.67
C GLU A 11 39.72 17.00 34.58
N LEU A 12 40.33 16.02 35.24
CA LEU A 12 41.52 16.24 36.08
C LEU A 12 42.71 16.74 35.25
N ALA A 13 42.92 16.18 34.05
CA ALA A 13 43.94 16.66 33.12
C ALA A 13 43.63 18.06 32.56
N LEU A 14 42.36 18.35 32.30
CA LEU A 14 41.89 19.64 31.79
C LEU A 14 42.02 20.75 32.83
N GLU A 15 41.69 20.50 34.09
CA GLU A 15 41.91 21.45 35.18
C GLU A 15 43.40 21.65 35.50
N ALA A 16 44.22 20.59 35.48
CA ALA A 16 45.67 20.73 35.58
C ALA A 16 46.25 21.56 34.41
N PHE A 17 45.77 21.36 33.19
CA PHE A 17 46.17 22.15 32.02
C PHE A 17 45.73 23.62 32.15
N LYS A 18 44.47 23.89 32.49
CA LYS A 18 43.97 25.25 32.76
C LYS A 18 44.79 25.94 33.85
N ALA A 19 45.11 25.23 34.94
CA ALA A 19 45.94 25.72 36.04
C ALA A 19 47.37 26.11 35.59
N SER A 20 47.92 25.43 34.58
CA SER A 20 49.25 25.73 34.02
C SER A 20 49.30 26.98 33.12
N LEU A 21 48.16 27.45 32.61
CA LEU A 21 48.09 28.61 31.72
C LEU A 21 48.15 29.94 32.48
N LYS A 22 49.02 30.86 32.04
CA LYS A 22 49.07 32.24 32.55
C LYS A 22 47.82 33.00 32.12
N ARG A 23 47.46 34.07 32.85
CA ARG A 23 46.22 34.85 32.62
C ARG A 23 46.05 35.31 31.17
N ASN A 24 47.10 35.88 30.57
CA ASN A 24 47.09 36.33 29.17
C ASN A 24 46.96 35.18 28.16
N ASP A 25 47.35 33.96 28.52
CA ASP A 25 47.26 32.80 27.62
C ASP A 25 45.84 32.19 27.68
N ARG A 26 45.17 32.22 28.85
CA ARG A 26 43.75 31.86 28.97
C ARG A 26 42.85 32.79 28.15
N GLU A 27 43.08 34.10 28.21
CA GLU A 27 42.32 35.10 27.45
C GLU A 27 42.55 34.99 25.93
N LYS A 28 43.73 34.54 25.49
CA LYS A 28 43.98 34.14 24.10
C LYS A 28 43.19 32.89 23.72
N PHE A 29 43.36 31.78 24.45
CA PHE A 29 42.71 30.51 24.14
C PHE A 29 41.17 30.61 24.07
N ALA A 30 40.55 31.48 24.85
CA ALA A 30 39.11 31.73 24.80
C ALA A 30 38.60 32.34 23.47
N ASN A 31 39.49 32.88 22.63
CA ASN A 31 39.16 33.58 21.38
C ASN A 31 39.85 32.96 20.14
N VAL A 32 40.58 31.86 20.28
CA VAL A 32 41.21 31.13 19.17
C VAL A 32 40.15 30.42 18.35
N LYS A 33 40.05 30.76 17.06
CA LYS A 33 39.21 30.08 16.08
C LYS A 33 39.94 28.92 15.43
N PHE A 34 39.19 28.07 14.73
CA PHE A 34 39.73 26.95 13.94
C PHE A 34 40.86 27.39 12.98
N GLN A 35 40.67 28.50 12.28
CA GLN A 35 41.65 29.06 11.35
C GLN A 35 42.96 29.47 12.05
N ASP A 36 42.88 30.12 13.22
CA ASP A 36 44.07 30.54 13.99
C ASP A 36 44.93 29.33 14.39
N LEU A 37 44.29 28.17 14.65
CA LEU A 37 44.97 26.92 14.95
C LEU A 37 45.70 26.35 13.71
N LEU A 38 45.07 26.40 12.53
CA LEU A 38 45.70 25.97 11.28
C LEU A 38 46.88 26.87 10.88
N ASP A 39 46.75 28.18 11.08
CA ASP A 39 47.79 29.16 10.75
C ASP A 39 49.00 29.01 11.68
N GLU A 40 48.78 28.77 12.97
CA GLU A 40 49.85 28.49 13.93
C GLU A 40 50.50 27.12 13.70
N MET A 41 49.74 26.10 13.26
CA MET A 41 50.29 24.82 12.81
C MET A 41 51.25 24.99 11.61
N ASP A 42 50.85 25.75 10.59
CA ASP A 42 51.67 26.03 9.41
C ASP A 42 52.89 26.90 9.75
N LYS A 43 52.77 27.78 10.76
CA LYS A 43 53.89 28.55 11.32
C LYS A 43 54.90 27.66 12.05
N ILE A 44 54.45 26.79 12.97
CA ILE A 44 55.33 25.84 13.65
C ILE A 44 55.96 24.86 12.65
N GLN A 45 55.23 24.45 11.60
CA GLN A 45 55.76 23.61 10.52
C GLN A 45 56.95 24.26 9.82
N ARG A 46 56.83 25.56 9.48
CA ARG A 46 57.89 26.39 8.88
C ARG A 46 59.07 26.58 9.83
N ASP A 47 58.83 26.89 11.11
CA ASP A 47 59.88 27.16 12.11
C ASP A 47 60.74 25.94 12.49
N GLN A 48 60.23 24.72 12.27
CA GLN A 48 60.95 23.46 12.52
C GLN A 48 61.71 22.94 11.29
N GLN A 49 61.36 23.41 10.09
CA GLN A 49 61.96 22.96 8.82
C GLN A 49 63.48 23.22 8.75
N PRO A 50 64.02 24.40 9.13
CA PRO A 50 65.47 24.65 9.14
C PRO A 50 66.24 23.81 10.17
N LYS A 51 65.56 23.41 11.25
CA LYS A 51 66.18 22.70 12.39
C LYS A 51 66.34 21.20 12.18
N ARG A 52 65.99 20.69 10.98
CA ARG A 52 65.92 19.24 10.63
C ARG A 52 65.12 18.39 11.63
N ARG A 53 64.22 19.00 12.42
CA ARG A 53 63.31 18.35 13.38
C ARG A 53 61.88 18.41 12.86
N ALA A 54 61.67 17.98 11.63
CA ALA A 54 60.37 18.06 10.96
C ALA A 54 59.33 17.20 11.70
N LYS A 55 58.44 17.85 12.46
CA LYS A 55 57.15 17.30 12.81
C LYS A 55 56.20 17.66 11.66
N ASN A 56 55.63 16.66 10.99
CA ASN A 56 54.60 16.88 9.97
C ASN A 56 53.29 17.24 10.68
N LEU A 57 53.07 18.52 11.00
CA LEU A 57 51.88 19.01 11.69
C LEU A 57 50.66 19.01 10.77
N ALA A 58 50.85 19.16 9.46
CA ALA A 58 49.77 19.07 8.47
C ALA A 58 48.96 17.76 8.56
N ARG A 59 49.54 16.67 9.10
CA ARG A 59 48.83 15.41 9.41
C ARG A 59 47.63 15.56 10.37
N LEU A 60 47.56 16.65 11.13
CA LEU A 60 46.45 16.94 12.06
C LEU A 60 45.29 17.68 11.37
N ARG A 61 45.51 18.30 10.21
CA ARG A 61 44.49 19.10 9.52
C ARG A 61 43.23 18.28 9.14
N PRO A 62 43.33 17.07 8.55
CA PRO A 62 42.14 16.26 8.25
C PRO A 62 41.37 15.78 9.49
N PHE A 63 42.07 15.55 10.61
CA PHE A 63 41.43 15.21 11.88
C PHE A 63 40.66 16.41 12.46
N LEU A 64 41.25 17.60 12.39
CA LEU A 64 40.63 18.85 12.83
C LEU A 64 39.40 19.18 11.98
N GLU A 65 39.48 19.04 10.65
CA GLU A 65 38.36 19.21 9.72
C GLU A 65 37.23 18.20 9.98
N ALA A 66 37.55 16.93 10.25
CA ALA A 66 36.55 15.92 10.62
C ALA A 66 35.86 16.21 11.97
N MET A 67 36.59 16.79 12.93
CA MET A 67 36.02 17.23 14.22
C MET A 67 35.13 18.47 14.06
N GLU A 68 35.49 19.43 13.20
CA GLU A 68 34.67 20.59 12.86
C GLU A 68 33.34 20.16 12.20
N GLN A 69 33.41 19.26 11.21
CA GLN A 69 32.23 18.69 10.55
C GLN A 69 31.31 17.95 11.53
N PHE A 70 31.88 17.20 12.49
CA PHE A 70 31.12 16.53 13.53
C PHE A 70 30.47 17.54 14.50
N GLY A 71 31.17 18.61 14.87
CA GLY A 71 30.66 19.70 15.71
C GLY A 71 29.43 20.39 15.10
N LYS A 72 29.49 20.75 13.80
CA LYS A 72 28.37 21.38 13.07
C LYS A 72 27.11 20.52 13.04
N VAL A 73 27.26 19.19 13.00
CA VAL A 73 26.10 18.27 13.09
C VAL A 73 25.47 18.31 14.48
N ILE A 74 26.28 18.36 15.56
CA ILE A 74 25.75 18.48 16.92
C ILE A 74 25.03 19.82 17.10
N GLU A 75 25.62 20.92 16.63
CA GLU A 75 25.03 22.28 16.67
C GLU A 75 23.63 22.34 16.04
N VAL A 76 23.39 21.66 14.92
CA VAL A 76 22.06 21.55 14.30
C VAL A 76 21.03 20.84 15.19
N PHE A 77 21.45 19.89 16.04
CA PHE A 77 20.56 19.18 16.97
C PHE A 77 20.41 19.85 18.33
N THR A 78 21.41 20.60 18.81
CA THR A 78 21.39 21.24 20.13
C THR A 78 21.09 22.73 20.10
N ASN A 79 21.18 23.37 18.92
CA ASN A 79 21.02 24.81 18.70
C ASN A 79 21.92 25.66 19.63
N THR A 80 23.17 25.21 19.80
CA THR A 80 24.19 25.82 20.65
C THR A 80 25.51 25.95 19.90
N SER A 81 26.26 27.02 20.16
CA SER A 81 27.51 27.33 19.45
C SER A 81 28.56 26.23 19.57
N GLU A 82 29.45 26.15 18.55
CA GLU A 82 30.49 25.11 18.38
C GLU A 82 31.13 24.61 19.69
N MET A 83 31.52 25.52 20.59
CA MET A 83 32.23 25.17 21.84
C MET A 83 31.30 24.71 22.98
N VAL A 84 30.05 25.15 23.00
CA VAL A 84 29.04 24.77 24.02
C VAL A 84 28.44 23.41 23.70
N ALA A 85 28.28 23.09 22.41
CA ALA A 85 27.84 21.79 21.91
C ALA A 85 28.64 20.62 22.52
N PHE A 86 29.97 20.70 22.55
CA PHE A 86 30.82 19.64 23.10
C PHE A 86 30.66 19.41 24.61
N VAL A 87 30.42 20.46 25.40
CA VAL A 87 30.33 20.36 26.86
C VAL A 87 28.96 19.84 27.29
N TRP A 88 27.88 20.24 26.60
CA TRP A 88 26.49 19.96 27.00
C TRP A 88 25.85 18.76 26.27
N ALA A 89 26.42 18.31 25.15
CA ALA A 89 25.94 17.12 24.43
C ALA A 89 25.87 15.87 25.32
N MET A 90 26.86 15.67 26.19
CA MET A 90 26.92 14.50 27.08
C MET A 90 25.78 14.48 28.11
N GLU A 91 25.34 15.62 28.64
CA GLU A 91 24.15 15.70 29.51
C GLU A 91 22.85 15.55 28.70
N TYR A 92 22.79 16.11 27.50
CA TYR A 92 21.59 16.11 26.68
C TYR A 92 21.26 14.70 26.14
N PHE A 93 22.27 13.96 25.65
CA PHE A 93 22.11 12.60 25.13
C PHE A 93 21.90 11.52 26.20
N GLN A 94 22.11 11.82 27.49
CA GLN A 94 21.79 10.92 28.60
C GLN A 94 20.27 10.86 28.92
N LYS A 95 19.46 11.76 28.37
CA LYS A 95 18.01 11.82 28.66
C LYS A 95 17.26 10.59 28.08
N PRO A 96 16.32 9.95 28.83
CA PRO A 96 15.70 8.68 28.42
C PRO A 96 15.01 8.71 27.06
N MET A 97 14.35 9.82 26.72
CA MET A 97 13.66 10.02 25.44
C MET A 97 14.62 10.00 24.25
N TRP A 98 15.82 10.58 24.40
CA TRP A 98 16.85 10.56 23.37
C TRP A 98 17.45 9.16 23.20
N LYS A 99 17.64 8.41 24.28
CA LYS A 99 18.10 7.01 24.22
C LYS A 99 17.14 6.14 23.38
N GLN A 100 15.83 6.36 23.49
CA GLN A 100 14.79 5.67 22.69
C GLN A 100 14.80 6.12 21.22
N LEU A 101 14.83 7.44 20.95
CA LEU A 101 14.86 7.99 19.59
C LEU A 101 16.14 7.60 18.82
N PHE A 102 17.27 7.60 19.53
CA PHE A 102 18.56 7.16 19.05
C PHE A 102 18.50 5.68 18.68
N HIS A 103 18.14 4.76 19.58
CA HIS A 103 18.03 3.33 19.25
C HIS A 103 17.06 3.04 18.09
N ALA A 104 15.97 3.79 17.93
CA ALA A 104 15.02 3.63 16.82
C ALA A 104 15.56 4.10 15.45
N THR A 105 16.58 4.97 15.42
CA THR A 105 17.18 5.53 14.19
C THR A 105 18.64 5.11 13.99
N TRP A 106 19.26 4.47 14.99
CA TRP A 106 20.69 4.22 15.05
C TRP A 106 21.17 3.31 13.93
N ASP A 107 20.43 2.27 13.54
CA ASP A 107 20.87 1.39 12.44
C ASP A 107 20.93 2.12 11.08
N THR A 108 20.13 3.17 10.90
CA THR A 108 20.16 4.04 9.70
C THR A 108 21.28 5.09 9.77
N TYR A 109 21.64 5.54 10.98
CA TYR A 109 22.73 6.49 11.20
C TYR A 109 24.11 5.81 11.28
N LYS A 110 24.19 4.58 11.80
CA LYS A 110 25.41 3.77 11.96
C LYS A 110 26.06 3.41 10.63
N SER A 111 25.26 3.16 9.59
CA SER A 111 25.76 2.98 8.22
C SER A 111 26.34 4.27 7.60
N ARG A 112 25.87 5.44 8.05
CA ARG A 112 26.30 6.77 7.59
C ARG A 112 27.50 7.31 8.37
N PHE A 113 27.57 7.06 9.69
CA PHE A 113 28.66 7.53 10.56
C PHE A 113 29.79 6.52 10.78
N GLY A 114 29.56 5.22 10.57
CA GLY A 114 30.60 4.18 10.69
C GLY A 114 31.89 4.53 9.95
N PRO A 115 31.84 4.91 8.65
CA PRO A 115 33.03 5.31 7.89
C PRO A 115 33.79 6.48 8.54
N LEU A 116 33.08 7.45 9.09
CA LEU A 116 33.66 8.67 9.68
C LEU A 116 34.33 8.36 11.04
N ILE A 117 33.70 7.50 11.85
CA ILE A 117 34.25 6.98 13.11
C ILE A 117 35.49 6.10 12.85
N ASP A 118 35.45 5.23 11.82
CA ASP A 118 36.58 4.40 11.43
C ASP A 118 37.73 5.23 10.84
N ASN A 119 37.43 6.34 10.16
CA ASN A 119 38.43 7.28 9.64
C ASN A 119 39.11 8.06 10.78
N ILE A 120 38.35 8.52 11.78
CA ILE A 120 38.88 9.13 13.02
C ILE A 120 39.75 8.13 13.79
N ARG A 121 39.28 6.88 13.95
CA ARG A 121 40.03 5.82 14.65
C ARG A 121 41.31 5.44 13.91
N GLY A 122 41.28 5.37 12.58
CA GLY A 122 42.44 5.13 11.72
C GLY A 122 43.49 6.23 11.83
N HIS A 123 43.09 7.50 11.69
CA HIS A 123 43.98 8.64 11.90
C HIS A 123 44.54 8.68 13.33
N GLY A 124 43.73 8.37 14.36
CA GLY A 124 44.18 8.25 15.74
C GLY A 124 45.30 7.22 15.92
N ALA A 125 45.16 6.03 15.31
CA ALA A 125 46.19 5.00 15.31
C ALA A 125 47.47 5.44 14.58
N LEU A 126 47.35 6.15 13.44
CA LEU A 126 48.49 6.72 12.69
C LEU A 126 49.19 7.88 13.44
N ILE A 127 48.52 8.53 14.39
CA ILE A 127 49.10 9.57 15.26
C ILE A 127 49.83 8.94 16.45
N GLN A 128 49.31 7.82 17.00
CA GLN A 128 49.89 7.10 18.13
C GLN A 128 51.08 6.21 17.74
N THR A 129 51.08 5.67 16.52
CA THR A 129 52.21 4.92 15.96
C THR A 129 53.16 5.84 15.17
N GLN A 130 54.45 5.51 15.10
CA GLN A 130 55.40 6.19 14.20
C GLN A 130 55.23 5.67 12.77
N ALA A 131 54.06 5.86 12.17
CA ALA A 131 53.71 5.35 10.85
C ALA A 131 54.63 5.92 9.75
N THR A 132 55.03 5.08 8.80
CA THR A 132 55.88 5.47 7.67
C THR A 132 55.09 6.22 6.60
N LEU A 133 55.77 7.01 5.76
CA LEU A 133 55.15 7.76 4.67
C LEU A 133 54.30 6.84 3.76
N SER A 134 54.81 5.65 3.45
CA SER A 134 54.11 4.61 2.67
C SER A 134 52.81 4.10 3.31
N GLN A 135 52.75 4.02 4.64
CA GLN A 135 51.53 3.62 5.36
C GLN A 135 50.48 4.73 5.34
N ILE A 136 50.91 5.99 5.36
CA ILE A 136 50.05 7.17 5.25
C ILE A 136 49.46 7.27 3.83
N GLU A 137 50.30 7.13 2.79
CA GLU A 137 49.86 7.13 1.38
C GLU A 137 48.95 5.95 1.02
N ALA A 138 49.11 4.79 1.67
CA ALA A 138 48.21 3.66 1.52
C ALA A 138 46.84 3.95 2.17
N PHE A 139 46.86 4.47 3.41
CA PHE A 139 45.63 4.83 4.12
C PHE A 139 44.83 5.95 3.42
N GLN A 140 45.53 6.95 2.86
CA GLN A 140 44.90 8.02 2.07
C GLN A 140 44.22 7.47 0.81
N ARG A 141 44.90 6.62 0.02
CA ARG A 141 44.28 5.95 -1.14
C ARG A 141 43.07 5.10 -0.76
N ASP A 142 43.16 4.35 0.34
CA ASP A 142 42.03 3.58 0.86
C ASP A 142 40.87 4.49 1.32
N ALA A 143 41.14 5.69 1.84
CA ALA A 143 40.11 6.66 2.20
C ALA A 143 39.44 7.27 0.95
N GLU A 144 40.23 7.69 -0.05
CA GLU A 144 39.72 8.21 -1.33
C GLU A 144 38.85 7.18 -2.06
N LEU A 145 39.28 5.91 -2.10
CA LEU A 145 38.49 4.80 -2.64
C LEU A 145 37.18 4.56 -1.87
N ARG A 146 37.20 4.69 -0.54
CA ARG A 146 35.99 4.58 0.29
C ARG A 146 35.02 5.74 0.05
N ASP A 147 35.49 6.96 -0.08
CA ASP A 147 34.66 8.16 -0.32
C ASP A 147 34.13 8.23 -1.76
N ALA A 148 34.91 7.80 -2.76
CA ALA A 148 34.44 7.62 -4.13
C ALA A 148 33.32 6.56 -4.20
N LYS A 149 33.51 5.43 -3.51
CA LYS A 149 32.50 4.38 -3.37
C LYS A 149 31.24 4.86 -2.63
N LEU A 150 31.37 5.65 -1.57
CA LEU A 150 30.21 6.20 -0.84
C LEU A 150 29.39 7.17 -1.70
N ARG A 151 30.05 8.01 -2.50
CA ARG A 151 29.38 8.89 -3.48
C ARG A 151 28.62 8.09 -4.53
N SER A 152 29.25 7.09 -5.16
CA SER A 152 28.56 6.24 -6.14
C SER A 152 27.41 5.42 -5.55
N ILE A 153 27.49 5.00 -4.29
CA ILE A 153 26.36 4.39 -3.56
C ILE A 153 25.21 5.38 -3.43
N SER A 154 25.49 6.62 -3.00
CA SER A 154 24.46 7.65 -2.80
C SER A 154 23.78 7.99 -4.12
N GLU A 155 24.55 8.27 -5.17
CA GLU A 155 24.04 8.59 -6.52
C GLU A 155 23.21 7.43 -7.10
N MET A 156 23.66 6.18 -6.92
CA MET A 156 22.91 5.00 -7.37
C MET A 156 21.64 4.78 -6.55
N GLN A 157 21.67 4.95 -5.22
CA GLN A 157 20.48 4.90 -4.37
C GLN A 157 19.48 6.01 -4.68
N GLU A 158 19.95 7.20 -5.06
CA GLU A 158 19.13 8.35 -5.39
C GLU A 158 18.49 8.22 -6.78
N SER A 159 19.29 7.86 -7.79
CA SER A 159 18.79 7.47 -9.13
C SER A 159 17.78 6.32 -9.04
N GLN A 160 18.04 5.35 -8.17
CA GLN A 160 17.11 4.25 -7.91
C GLN A 160 15.83 4.72 -7.22
N ARG A 161 15.92 5.54 -6.16
CA ARG A 161 14.74 6.14 -5.53
C ARG A 161 13.94 6.93 -6.55
N LEU A 162 14.59 7.65 -7.46
CA LEU A 162 13.93 8.38 -8.55
C LEU A 162 13.24 7.43 -9.54
N SER A 163 13.84 6.28 -9.85
CA SER A 163 13.24 5.23 -10.71
C SER A 163 12.06 4.52 -10.04
N ASP A 164 12.19 4.18 -8.77
CA ASP A 164 11.14 3.55 -7.97
C ASP A 164 9.99 4.54 -7.72
N LEU A 165 10.30 5.81 -7.45
CA LEU A 165 9.35 6.92 -7.37
C LEU A 165 8.67 7.18 -8.72
N LYS A 166 9.41 7.19 -9.85
CA LYS A 166 8.82 7.28 -11.19
C LYS A 166 7.89 6.09 -11.48
N THR A 167 8.24 4.89 -11.04
CA THR A 167 7.42 3.67 -11.20
C THR A 167 6.17 3.70 -10.31
N TRP A 168 6.27 4.33 -9.13
CA TRP A 168 5.15 4.54 -8.20
C TRP A 168 4.21 5.68 -8.63
N LEU A 169 4.78 6.80 -9.12
CA LEU A 169 4.05 7.95 -9.67
C LEU A 169 3.45 7.68 -11.05
N HIS A 170 4.03 6.80 -11.86
CA HIS A 170 3.37 6.29 -13.07
C HIS A 170 2.16 5.46 -12.64
N ALA A 171 0.96 6.05 -12.53
CA ALA A 171 -0.24 5.24 -12.46
C ALA A 171 -0.40 4.46 -13.78
N THR A 172 -0.65 3.15 -13.70
CA THR A 172 -0.76 2.27 -14.89
C THR A 172 -1.82 2.74 -15.88
N SER A 173 -2.84 3.42 -15.35
CA SER A 173 -3.98 3.91 -16.11
C SER A 173 -3.70 5.21 -16.85
N CYS A 174 -2.67 6.02 -16.54
CA CYS A 174 -2.51 7.34 -17.17
C CYS A 174 -2.52 7.32 -18.71
N ALA A 175 -2.03 6.25 -19.34
CA ALA A 175 -2.10 6.08 -20.80
C ALA A 175 -3.53 5.72 -21.28
N ASN A 176 -4.23 4.84 -20.57
CA ASN A 176 -5.60 4.41 -20.88
C ASN A 176 -6.62 5.52 -20.58
N GLU A 177 -6.43 6.24 -19.48
CA GLU A 177 -7.12 7.46 -19.08
C GLU A 177 -6.92 8.54 -20.15
N GLN A 178 -5.67 8.92 -20.45
CA GLN A 178 -5.42 9.90 -21.52
C GLN A 178 -6.07 9.48 -22.83
N LYS A 179 -5.97 8.20 -23.22
CA LYS A 179 -6.64 7.67 -24.41
C LYS A 179 -8.15 7.86 -24.33
N ARG A 180 -8.81 7.46 -23.24
CA ARG A 180 -10.25 7.66 -22.99
C ARG A 180 -10.68 9.12 -23.16
N TYR A 181 -9.94 10.06 -22.59
CA TYR A 181 -10.29 11.49 -22.70
C TYR A 181 -9.99 12.06 -24.09
N SER A 182 -8.97 11.54 -24.78
CA SER A 182 -8.70 11.84 -26.19
C SER A 182 -9.79 11.28 -27.11
N ASP A 183 -10.32 10.08 -26.83
CA ASP A 183 -11.44 9.47 -27.55
C ASP A 183 -12.72 10.32 -27.37
N ILE A 184 -13.03 10.78 -26.14
CA ILE A 184 -14.14 11.72 -25.89
C ILE A 184 -13.97 13.05 -26.63
N GLN A 185 -12.75 13.60 -26.69
CA GLN A 185 -12.47 14.83 -27.45
C GLN A 185 -12.58 14.63 -28.96
N ARG A 186 -12.33 13.42 -29.49
CA ARG A 186 -12.50 13.09 -30.90
C ARG A 186 -13.98 13.09 -31.30
N ASP A 187 -14.87 12.66 -30.42
CA ASP A 187 -16.32 12.66 -30.66
C ASP A 187 -16.90 14.09 -30.66
N PHE A 188 -16.25 15.04 -29.99
CA PHE A 188 -16.64 16.46 -29.91
C PHE A 188 -15.51 17.40 -30.34
N PRO A 189 -15.12 17.40 -31.63
CA PRO A 189 -13.97 18.14 -32.11
C PRO A 189 -14.16 19.65 -31.92
N GLY A 190 -13.11 20.30 -31.40
CA GLY A 190 -13.09 21.74 -31.12
C GLY A 190 -13.39 22.11 -29.66
N THR A 191 -14.10 21.26 -28.92
CA THR A 191 -14.46 21.53 -27.53
C THR A 191 -13.25 21.73 -26.62
N GLY A 192 -13.36 22.62 -25.64
CA GLY A 192 -12.32 22.89 -24.66
C GLY A 192 -11.09 23.65 -25.17
N ARG A 193 -10.93 23.85 -26.48
CA ARG A 193 -9.74 24.51 -27.07
C ARG A 193 -9.59 25.97 -26.69
N TRP A 194 -10.67 26.66 -26.32
CA TRP A 194 -10.63 28.00 -25.74
C TRP A 194 -9.72 28.10 -24.52
N LEU A 195 -9.49 26.99 -23.80
CA LEU A 195 -8.59 26.96 -22.64
C LEU A 195 -7.12 27.12 -23.04
N LEU A 196 -6.74 26.62 -24.22
CA LEU A 196 -5.39 26.76 -24.77
C LEU A 196 -5.08 28.21 -25.13
N ASP A 197 -6.10 29.05 -25.33
CA ASP A 197 -5.91 30.47 -25.57
C ASP A 197 -5.59 31.29 -24.33
N ASN A 198 -5.80 30.73 -23.13
CA ASN A 198 -5.49 31.37 -21.87
C ASN A 198 -4.00 31.67 -21.73
N GLN A 199 -3.67 32.95 -21.46
CA GLN A 199 -2.29 33.42 -21.39
C GLN A 199 -1.46 32.67 -20.32
N SER A 200 -2.03 32.41 -19.13
CA SER A 200 -1.33 31.67 -18.08
C SER A 200 -1.12 30.19 -18.42
N ILE A 201 -1.86 29.61 -19.35
CA ILE A 201 -1.62 28.25 -19.82
C ILE A 201 -0.56 28.25 -20.91
N LYS A 202 -0.60 29.20 -21.86
CA LYS A 202 0.48 29.42 -22.84
C LYS A 202 1.85 29.61 -22.16
N GLU A 203 1.91 30.49 -21.16
CA GLU A 203 3.11 30.77 -20.38
C GLU A 203 3.59 29.59 -19.52
N TRP A 204 2.67 28.79 -18.96
CA TRP A 204 3.03 27.60 -18.18
C TRP A 204 3.55 26.47 -19.06
N MET A 205 3.01 26.31 -20.27
CA MET A 205 3.45 25.28 -21.21
C MET A 205 4.82 25.59 -21.84
N ASP A 206 5.26 26.86 -21.89
CA ASP A 206 6.55 27.23 -22.48
C ASP A 206 7.73 26.64 -21.67
N PRO A 207 8.56 25.76 -22.27
CA PRO A 207 9.70 25.13 -21.63
C PRO A 207 11.03 25.87 -21.88
N ILE A 208 11.00 26.97 -22.65
CA ILE A 208 12.16 27.76 -23.09
C ILE A 208 12.19 29.10 -22.34
N TYR A 209 11.03 29.72 -22.14
CA TYR A 209 10.88 31.00 -21.44
C TYR A 209 9.78 30.94 -20.36
N PRO A 210 9.96 30.15 -19.28
CA PRO A 210 8.98 30.10 -18.19
C PRO A 210 8.85 31.46 -17.48
N THR A 211 7.75 32.17 -17.74
CA THR A 211 7.44 33.47 -17.08
C THR A 211 6.70 33.31 -15.76
N ILE A 212 6.18 32.12 -15.46
CA ILE A 212 5.42 31.80 -14.25
C ILE A 212 5.93 30.51 -13.61
N PRO A 213 5.67 30.29 -12.29
CA PRO A 213 6.13 29.11 -11.59
C PRO A 213 5.68 27.80 -12.25
N PRO A 214 6.45 26.70 -12.12
CA PRO A 214 6.12 25.42 -12.74
C PRO A 214 4.85 24.76 -12.18
N LEU A 215 4.20 25.33 -11.16
CA LEU A 215 2.99 24.82 -10.52
C LEU A 215 1.75 25.63 -10.94
N LEU A 216 0.79 24.97 -11.57
CA LEU A 216 -0.48 25.53 -12.03
C LEU A 216 -1.67 24.87 -11.33
N TRP A 217 -2.69 25.65 -11.00
CA TRP A 217 -3.93 25.19 -10.38
C TRP A 217 -5.14 25.45 -11.27
N LEU A 218 -5.67 24.42 -11.91
CA LEU A 218 -6.91 24.47 -12.68
C LEU A 218 -8.10 24.14 -11.78
N ASN A 219 -9.05 25.07 -11.66
CA ASN A 219 -10.20 24.92 -10.78
C ASN A 219 -11.52 25.32 -11.45
N GLY A 220 -12.64 24.97 -10.83
CA GLY A 220 -13.99 25.23 -11.35
C GLY A 220 -15.05 24.36 -10.70
N ILE A 221 -16.31 24.55 -11.08
CA ILE A 221 -17.47 23.83 -10.50
C ILE A 221 -17.37 22.30 -10.69
N PRO A 222 -18.05 21.48 -9.86
CA PRO A 222 -18.18 20.04 -10.10
C PRO A 222 -18.66 19.76 -11.52
N GLY A 223 -18.22 18.68 -12.15
CA GLY A 223 -18.72 18.29 -13.48
C GLY A 223 -18.39 19.21 -14.65
N ALA A 224 -17.63 20.31 -14.49
CA ALA A 224 -17.28 21.26 -15.56
C ALA A 224 -16.29 20.76 -16.64
N GLY A 225 -16.06 19.44 -16.75
CA GLY A 225 -15.08 18.89 -17.69
C GLY A 225 -13.60 19.17 -17.36
N LYS A 226 -13.28 19.69 -16.17
CA LYS A 226 -11.90 20.07 -15.74
C LYS A 226 -10.83 19.03 -16.11
N THR A 227 -11.16 17.76 -15.92
CA THR A 227 -10.26 16.62 -16.10
C THR A 227 -10.05 16.29 -17.58
N ILE A 228 -11.08 16.47 -18.43
CA ILE A 228 -10.96 16.41 -19.91
C ILE A 228 -10.11 17.58 -20.42
N LEU A 229 -10.39 18.80 -19.93
CA LEU A 229 -9.65 20.02 -20.26
C LEU A 229 -8.16 19.92 -19.89
N ALA A 230 -7.85 19.29 -18.76
CA ALA A 230 -6.48 19.07 -18.34
C ALA A 230 -5.78 17.97 -19.16
N SER A 231 -6.52 16.95 -19.61
CA SER A 231 -6.03 15.96 -20.57
C SER A 231 -5.68 16.59 -21.93
N LEU A 232 -6.42 17.61 -22.39
CA LEU A 232 -6.07 18.43 -23.56
C LEU A 232 -4.74 19.16 -23.37
N ILE A 233 -4.51 19.80 -22.20
CA ILE A 233 -3.23 20.46 -21.88
C ILE A 233 -2.06 19.47 -21.95
N VAL A 234 -2.22 18.26 -21.38
CA VAL A 234 -1.20 17.20 -21.44
C VAL A 234 -0.92 16.76 -22.89
N GLU A 235 -1.94 16.73 -23.76
CA GLU A 235 -1.74 16.40 -25.17
C GLU A 235 -0.96 17.47 -25.93
N GLU A 236 -1.22 18.76 -25.68
CA GLU A 236 -0.50 19.86 -26.32
C GLU A 236 0.96 19.95 -25.83
N CYS A 237 1.24 19.74 -24.55
CA CYS A 237 2.62 19.61 -24.04
C CYS A 237 3.42 18.50 -24.76
N ARG A 238 2.76 17.41 -25.14
CA ARG A 238 3.35 16.30 -25.92
C ARG A 238 3.56 16.62 -27.41
N LYS A 239 3.16 17.81 -27.90
CA LYS A 239 3.40 18.28 -29.28
C LYS A 239 4.54 19.31 -29.38
N LEU A 240 4.97 19.89 -28.26
CA LEU A 240 6.06 20.88 -28.21
C LEU A 240 7.42 20.29 -28.64
N ARG A 241 8.27 21.05 -29.35
CA ARG A 241 9.60 20.57 -29.79
C ARG A 241 10.53 20.15 -28.65
N ILE A 242 10.35 20.75 -27.47
CA ILE A 242 10.96 20.35 -26.21
C ILE A 242 9.79 20.00 -25.31
N HIS A 243 9.61 18.72 -24.98
CA HIS A 243 8.53 18.32 -24.08
C HIS A 243 8.96 18.58 -22.63
N PRO A 244 8.19 19.35 -21.83
CA PRO A 244 8.37 19.36 -20.39
C PRO A 244 7.99 18.00 -19.79
N ASP A 245 8.67 17.59 -18.72
CA ASP A 245 8.28 16.46 -17.89
C ASP A 245 7.06 16.88 -17.05
N VAL A 246 5.85 16.67 -17.60
CA VAL A 246 4.59 17.05 -16.94
C VAL A 246 4.23 16.05 -15.84
N LEU A 247 4.36 16.49 -14.58
CA LEU A 247 3.79 15.84 -13.40
C LEU A 247 2.30 16.22 -13.29
N TYR A 248 1.44 15.34 -13.77
CA TYR A 248 0.01 15.61 -13.86
C TYR A 248 -0.80 14.84 -12.80
N PHE A 249 -1.69 15.53 -12.08
CA PHE A 249 -2.60 14.90 -11.12
C PHE A 249 -4.00 14.66 -11.70
N TYR A 250 -4.19 13.44 -12.22
CA TYR A 250 -5.52 12.90 -12.51
C TYR A 250 -6.14 12.38 -11.21
N TYR A 251 -7.46 12.61 -11.07
CA TYR A 251 -8.26 12.47 -9.84
C TYR A 251 -8.02 13.57 -8.78
N GLY A 252 -9.13 14.16 -8.36
CA GLY A 252 -9.14 15.44 -7.66
C GLY A 252 -8.56 15.34 -6.27
N VAL A 253 -7.74 16.32 -5.90
CA VAL A 253 -7.27 16.51 -4.52
C VAL A 253 -8.47 16.70 -3.56
N ASP A 254 -9.63 17.07 -4.10
CA ASP A 254 -10.95 17.09 -3.44
C ASP A 254 -11.39 15.76 -2.84
N GLU A 255 -10.96 14.64 -3.41
CA GLU A 255 -11.34 13.28 -2.99
C GLU A 255 -10.45 12.77 -1.85
N CYS A 256 -9.28 13.38 -1.65
CA CYS A 256 -8.42 13.11 -0.52
C CYS A 256 -9.01 13.76 0.77
N PRO A 257 -8.97 13.04 1.92
CA PRO A 257 -9.17 13.65 3.23
C PRO A 257 -8.29 14.89 3.38
N ARG A 258 -8.83 15.95 4.01
CA ARG A 258 -8.18 17.27 4.09
C ARG A 258 -6.71 17.22 4.54
N ASP A 259 -6.40 16.43 5.58
CA ASP A 259 -5.06 16.30 6.12
C ASP A 259 -4.09 15.54 5.20
N GLU A 260 -4.60 14.66 4.33
CA GLU A 260 -3.82 13.98 3.30
C GLU A 260 -3.60 14.91 2.10
N ARG A 261 -4.66 15.59 1.64
CA ARG A 261 -4.61 16.64 0.60
C ARG A 261 -3.52 17.67 0.89
N ARG A 262 -3.50 18.23 2.11
CA ARG A 262 -2.48 19.21 2.50
C ARG A 262 -1.07 18.63 2.43
N LYS A 263 -0.84 17.40 2.91
CA LYS A 263 0.48 16.74 2.87
C LYS A 263 0.92 16.46 1.44
N ILE A 264 0.01 16.01 0.58
CA ILE A 264 0.28 15.75 -0.84
C ILE A 264 0.66 17.05 -1.55
N THR A 265 -0.15 18.11 -1.42
CA THR A 265 0.15 19.42 -2.02
C THR A 265 1.47 19.98 -1.51
N GLN A 266 1.75 19.91 -0.20
CA GLN A 266 3.04 20.33 0.36
C GLN A 266 4.20 19.49 -0.16
N TRP A 267 4.05 18.18 -0.31
CA TRP A 267 5.11 17.31 -0.83
C TRP A 267 5.46 17.63 -2.29
N PHE A 268 4.45 17.84 -3.13
CA PHE A 268 4.67 18.24 -4.54
C PHE A 268 5.26 19.64 -4.69
N ARG A 269 4.93 20.57 -3.78
CA ARG A 269 5.56 21.89 -3.73
C ARG A 269 7.06 21.75 -3.51
N HIS A 270 7.50 21.14 -2.42
CA HIS A 270 8.93 20.87 -2.20
C HIS A 270 9.57 20.10 -3.38
N LEU A 271 8.93 19.03 -3.88
CA LEU A 271 9.47 18.22 -4.99
C LEU A 271 9.78 19.00 -6.27
N VAL A 272 9.03 20.07 -6.56
CA VAL A 272 9.11 20.82 -7.83
C VAL A 272 9.71 22.22 -7.64
N GLU A 273 9.38 22.90 -6.54
CA GLU A 273 9.91 24.21 -6.18
C GLU A 273 11.40 24.11 -5.78
N ASP A 274 11.84 23.02 -5.12
CA ASP A 274 13.23 22.82 -4.66
C ASP A 274 14.18 22.23 -5.75
N LEU A 275 13.75 22.11 -7.01
CA LEU A 275 14.60 21.60 -8.10
C LEU A 275 15.62 22.65 -8.54
N GLU A 276 16.90 22.26 -8.64
CA GLU A 276 17.94 23.12 -9.21
C GLU A 276 17.77 23.32 -10.74
N PRO A 277 18.04 24.52 -11.28
CA PRO A 277 18.15 24.76 -12.72
C PRO A 277 19.24 23.88 -13.36
N PRO A 278 19.05 23.35 -14.59
CA PRO A 278 17.95 23.58 -15.51
C PRO A 278 16.80 22.56 -15.38
N ARG A 279 16.72 21.81 -14.26
CA ARG A 279 15.65 20.80 -14.07
C ARG A 279 14.32 21.45 -13.68
N GLN A 280 14.37 22.53 -12.91
CA GLN A 280 13.21 23.36 -12.56
C GLN A 280 12.43 23.80 -13.81
N ASP A 281 13.15 24.24 -14.85
CA ASP A 281 12.58 24.73 -16.11
C ASP A 281 11.94 23.64 -16.97
N ARG A 282 12.26 22.36 -16.70
CA ARG A 282 11.73 21.21 -17.45
C ARG A 282 10.51 20.54 -16.82
N VAL A 283 10.33 20.64 -15.50
CA VAL A 283 9.21 19.99 -14.81
C VAL A 283 8.00 20.94 -14.77
N ARG A 284 6.81 20.40 -14.99
CA ARG A 284 5.54 21.15 -14.93
C ARG A 284 4.52 20.37 -14.11
N CYS A 285 3.97 20.98 -13.06
CA CYS A 285 3.03 20.34 -12.14
C CYS A 285 1.64 20.98 -12.24
N LEU A 286 0.61 20.19 -12.54
CA LEU A 286 -0.77 20.67 -12.70
C LEU A 286 -1.69 20.00 -11.68
N PHE A 287 -2.26 20.83 -10.80
CA PHE A 287 -3.29 20.45 -9.84
C PHE A 287 -4.68 20.74 -10.40
N VAL A 288 -5.59 19.76 -10.30
CA VAL A 288 -7.01 19.94 -10.65
C VAL A 288 -7.87 19.75 -9.42
N SER A 289 -8.74 20.73 -9.14
CA SER A 289 -9.67 20.66 -7.99
C SER A 289 -10.97 21.43 -8.22
N GLN A 290 -11.90 21.32 -7.27
CA GLN A 290 -13.03 22.22 -7.12
C GLN A 290 -12.55 23.57 -6.58
N TYR A 291 -13.32 24.63 -6.85
CA TYR A 291 -13.08 25.95 -6.28
C TYR A 291 -13.83 26.10 -4.95
N ASP A 292 -13.36 25.42 -3.92
CA ASP A 292 -13.89 25.51 -2.56
C ASP A 292 -12.97 26.31 -1.60
N GLY A 293 -13.50 26.66 -0.42
CA GLY A 293 -12.76 27.44 0.59
C GLY A 293 -11.62 26.68 1.30
N VAL A 294 -11.43 25.38 1.03
CA VAL A 294 -10.33 24.55 1.53
C VAL A 294 -9.21 24.52 0.50
N ALA A 295 -9.53 24.21 -0.77
CA ALA A 295 -8.63 24.26 -1.90
C ALA A 295 -7.96 25.65 -2.06
N GLN A 296 -8.72 26.74 -1.89
CA GLN A 296 -8.17 28.11 -1.85
C GLN A 296 -7.08 28.32 -0.78
N ARG A 297 -7.12 27.57 0.33
CA ARG A 297 -6.11 27.65 1.40
C ARG A 297 -4.89 26.79 1.09
N ASP A 298 -5.11 25.57 0.59
CA ASP A 298 -4.05 24.61 0.32
C ASP A 298 -3.23 24.97 -0.94
N PHE A 299 -3.89 25.52 -1.98
CA PHE A 299 -3.26 25.98 -3.23
C PHE A 299 -2.92 27.49 -3.23
N ARG A 300 -2.95 28.14 -2.06
CA ARG A 300 -2.63 29.57 -1.94
C ARG A 300 -1.24 29.86 -2.53
N GLY A 301 -1.16 30.91 -3.35
CA GLY A 301 0.07 31.36 -4.00
C GLY A 301 0.45 30.63 -5.29
N LEU A 302 -0.35 29.67 -5.76
CA LEU A 302 -0.17 29.09 -7.09
C LEU A 302 -0.82 29.96 -8.17
N THR A 303 -0.29 29.90 -9.40
CA THR A 303 -0.97 30.43 -10.58
C THR A 303 -2.28 29.67 -10.77
N ALA A 304 -3.41 30.38 -10.85
CA ALA A 304 -4.75 29.76 -10.83
C ALA A 304 -5.55 30.10 -12.08
N VAL A 305 -6.09 29.08 -12.75
CA VAL A 305 -7.00 29.22 -13.88
C VAL A 305 -8.37 28.67 -13.50
N GLN A 306 -9.37 29.55 -13.47
CA GLN A 306 -10.74 29.22 -13.07
C GLN A 306 -11.66 29.03 -14.29
N ILE A 307 -12.22 27.83 -14.40
CA ILE A 307 -13.27 27.48 -15.36
C ILE A 307 -14.61 27.99 -14.80
N LYS A 308 -15.32 28.80 -15.60
CA LYS A 308 -16.61 29.42 -15.29
C LYS A 308 -17.65 28.95 -16.32
N ALA A 309 -18.93 28.96 -15.95
CA ALA A 309 -20.02 28.43 -16.80
C ALA A 309 -20.07 29.03 -18.22
N HIS A 310 -19.73 30.32 -18.38
CA HIS A 310 -19.69 30.96 -19.70
C HIS A 310 -18.56 30.45 -20.61
N HIS A 311 -17.48 29.87 -20.06
CA HIS A 311 -16.44 29.24 -20.88
C HIS A 311 -16.92 27.91 -21.49
N THR A 312 -17.72 27.13 -20.76
CA THR A 312 -18.17 25.80 -21.18
C THR A 312 -19.46 25.83 -22.01
N ARG A 313 -20.18 26.96 -22.08
CA ARG A 313 -21.49 27.06 -22.76
C ARG A 313 -21.48 26.57 -24.21
N ALA A 314 -20.55 27.07 -25.04
CA ALA A 314 -20.50 26.69 -26.46
C ALA A 314 -20.19 25.20 -26.65
N ASP A 315 -19.31 24.63 -25.82
CA ASP A 315 -18.97 23.22 -25.86
C ASP A 315 -20.16 22.34 -25.39
N ILE A 316 -20.93 22.80 -24.39
CA ILE A 316 -22.17 22.15 -23.93
C ILE A 316 -23.25 22.23 -25.01
N GLN A 317 -23.41 23.37 -25.68
CA GLN A 317 -24.35 23.51 -26.80
C GLN A 317 -24.06 22.49 -27.91
N GLN A 318 -22.78 22.32 -28.28
CA GLN A 318 -22.36 21.30 -29.25
C GLN A 318 -22.70 19.87 -28.77
N PHE A 319 -22.49 19.57 -27.49
CA PHE A 319 -22.88 18.31 -26.87
C PHE A 319 -24.41 18.10 -26.88
N SER A 320 -25.19 19.11 -26.51
CA SER A 320 -26.66 19.07 -26.45
C SER A 320 -27.28 18.83 -27.82
N VAL A 321 -26.79 19.51 -28.88
CA VAL A 321 -27.26 19.31 -30.25
C VAL A 321 -26.99 17.89 -30.75
N ALA A 322 -25.79 17.35 -30.50
CA ALA A 322 -25.44 15.99 -30.87
C ALA A 322 -26.22 14.93 -30.08
N SER A 323 -26.52 15.20 -28.80
CA SER A 323 -27.32 14.32 -27.95
C SER A 323 -28.79 14.32 -28.39
N ALA A 324 -29.35 15.50 -28.66
CA ALA A 324 -30.70 15.63 -29.19
C ALA A 324 -30.87 14.97 -30.57
N ALA A 325 -29.83 14.96 -31.42
CA ALA A 325 -29.84 14.22 -32.68
C ALA A 325 -29.96 12.70 -32.47
N LYS A 326 -29.25 12.12 -31.49
CA LYS A 326 -29.39 10.69 -31.16
C LYS A 326 -30.81 10.35 -30.69
N ILE A 327 -31.39 11.19 -29.83
CA ILE A 327 -32.78 11.01 -29.36
C ILE A 327 -33.77 11.19 -30.52
N GLN A 328 -33.49 12.09 -31.49
CA GLN A 328 -34.25 12.19 -32.74
C GLN A 328 -34.20 10.90 -33.56
N ASP A 329 -33.02 10.30 -33.73
CA ASP A 329 -32.86 9.05 -34.48
C ASP A 329 -33.56 7.86 -33.79
N GLU A 330 -33.58 7.82 -32.45
CA GLU A 330 -34.17 6.73 -31.65
C GLU A 330 -35.70 6.82 -31.53
N LEU A 331 -36.26 8.04 -31.35
CA LEU A 331 -37.70 8.26 -31.13
C LEU A 331 -38.45 8.84 -32.35
N GLY A 332 -37.75 9.20 -33.43
CA GLY A 332 -38.34 9.81 -34.63
C GLY A 332 -38.83 11.24 -34.41
N LEU A 333 -38.06 12.07 -33.69
CA LEU A 333 -38.50 13.41 -33.28
C LEU A 333 -38.57 14.42 -34.44
N PRO A 334 -39.58 15.32 -34.46
CA PRO A 334 -39.56 16.53 -35.27
C PRO A 334 -38.34 17.43 -34.99
N ASP A 335 -37.91 18.22 -35.99
CA ASP A 335 -36.73 19.09 -35.87
C ASP A 335 -36.89 20.22 -34.84
N ASP A 336 -38.11 20.73 -34.67
CA ASP A 336 -38.46 21.71 -33.65
C ASP A 336 -38.37 21.11 -32.24
N LEU A 337 -38.86 19.89 -32.04
CA LEU A 337 -38.74 19.17 -30.77
C LEU A 337 -37.28 18.78 -30.48
N ARG A 338 -36.48 18.39 -31.50
CA ARG A 338 -35.03 18.21 -31.36
C ARG A 338 -34.33 19.50 -30.92
N ALA A 339 -34.65 20.63 -31.56
CA ALA A 339 -34.08 21.93 -31.19
C ALA A 339 -34.47 22.32 -29.75
N GLN A 340 -35.71 22.02 -29.34
CA GLN A 340 -36.14 22.17 -27.96
C GLN A 340 -35.32 21.30 -27.01
N VAL A 341 -35.19 19.98 -27.25
CA VAL A 341 -34.35 19.08 -26.43
C VAL A 341 -32.93 19.65 -26.25
N ALA A 342 -32.29 20.11 -27.33
CA ALA A 342 -30.95 20.69 -27.26
C ALA A 342 -30.89 21.95 -26.38
N SER A 343 -31.82 22.90 -26.56
CA SER A 343 -31.90 24.13 -25.76
C SER A 343 -32.10 23.82 -24.27
N ARG A 344 -33.00 22.87 -23.97
CA ARG A 344 -33.37 22.50 -22.59
C ARG A 344 -32.22 21.82 -21.85
N ILE A 345 -31.41 20.99 -22.53
CA ILE A 345 -30.17 20.42 -21.96
C ILE A 345 -29.13 21.53 -21.71
N GLU A 346 -28.96 22.49 -22.63
CA GLU A 346 -28.01 23.61 -22.45
C GLU A 346 -28.41 24.51 -21.27
N GLU A 347 -29.68 24.92 -21.21
CA GLU A 347 -30.26 25.77 -20.15
C GLU A 347 -30.11 25.14 -18.76
N ALA A 348 -30.54 23.88 -18.60
CA ALA A 348 -30.57 23.22 -17.30
C ALA A 348 -29.18 22.80 -16.80
N ALA A 349 -28.18 22.68 -17.68
CA ALA A 349 -26.83 22.31 -17.29
C ALA A 349 -26.03 23.43 -16.59
N ASP A 350 -26.35 24.71 -16.82
CA ASP A 350 -25.63 25.90 -16.34
C ASP A 350 -24.09 25.75 -16.28
N GLY A 351 -23.50 25.34 -17.41
CA GLY A 351 -22.04 25.17 -17.52
C GLY A 351 -21.47 23.84 -16.99
N MET A 352 -22.31 22.94 -16.46
CA MET A 352 -21.93 21.63 -15.92
C MET A 352 -22.19 20.48 -16.90
N PHE A 353 -21.13 20.01 -17.57
CA PHE A 353 -21.20 18.86 -18.48
C PHE A 353 -21.76 17.58 -17.85
N LEU A 354 -21.44 17.30 -16.59
CA LEU A 354 -21.97 16.12 -15.91
C LEU A 354 -23.51 16.17 -15.83
N LEU A 355 -24.08 17.34 -15.54
CA LEU A 355 -25.52 17.52 -15.49
C LEU A 355 -26.12 17.45 -16.90
N ALA A 356 -25.50 18.12 -17.89
CA ALA A 356 -25.91 18.01 -19.31
C ALA A 356 -25.98 16.54 -19.77
N LYS A 357 -24.96 15.74 -19.44
CA LYS A 357 -24.93 14.30 -19.75
C LYS A 357 -26.04 13.54 -19.03
N LEU A 358 -26.19 13.72 -17.71
CA LEU A 358 -27.22 13.00 -16.95
C LEU A 358 -28.63 13.34 -17.42
N ILE A 359 -28.87 14.59 -17.85
CA ILE A 359 -30.14 15.00 -18.47
C ILE A 359 -30.30 14.35 -19.84
N ALA A 360 -29.29 14.36 -20.71
CA ALA A 360 -29.34 13.67 -22.00
C ALA A 360 -29.60 12.16 -21.84
N ASP A 361 -28.94 11.51 -20.88
CA ASP A 361 -29.17 10.10 -20.52
C ASP A 361 -30.61 9.89 -20.02
N ILE A 362 -31.19 10.82 -19.24
CA ILE A 362 -32.60 10.76 -18.81
C ILE A 362 -33.55 10.91 -20.02
N LEU A 363 -33.34 11.90 -20.89
CA LEU A 363 -34.23 12.17 -22.02
C LEU A 363 -34.18 11.05 -23.08
N GLY A 364 -33.01 10.46 -23.34
CA GLY A 364 -32.88 9.29 -24.23
C GLY A 364 -33.50 8.00 -23.67
N ASP A 365 -33.61 7.89 -22.35
CA ASP A 365 -34.25 6.77 -21.66
C ASP A 365 -35.80 6.82 -21.72
N SER A 366 -36.41 7.83 -22.36
CA SER A 366 -37.86 7.96 -22.53
C SER A 366 -38.39 6.99 -23.59
N THR A 367 -39.58 6.44 -23.36
CA THR A 367 -40.15 5.34 -24.16
C THR A 367 -41.15 5.77 -25.24
N SER A 368 -41.52 7.05 -25.25
CA SER A 368 -42.38 7.67 -26.26
C SER A 368 -42.10 9.17 -26.36
N ILE A 369 -42.63 9.82 -27.39
CA ILE A 369 -42.57 11.28 -27.54
C ILE A 369 -43.32 11.97 -26.39
N GLU A 370 -44.46 11.44 -25.94
CA GLU A 370 -45.22 11.96 -24.80
C GLU A 370 -44.41 11.89 -23.48
N ASP A 371 -43.71 10.77 -23.24
CA ASP A 371 -42.82 10.58 -22.09
C ASP A 371 -41.63 11.58 -22.13
N LEU A 372 -41.10 11.87 -23.33
CA LEU A 372 -40.09 12.91 -23.54
C LEU A 372 -40.65 14.32 -23.27
N GLU A 373 -41.83 14.66 -23.79
CA GLU A 373 -42.48 15.96 -23.60
C GLU A 373 -42.77 16.26 -22.12
N VAL A 374 -43.15 15.24 -21.34
CA VAL A 374 -43.33 15.35 -19.88
C VAL A 374 -42.02 15.65 -19.16
N GLU A 375 -40.91 15.01 -19.54
CA GLU A 375 -39.59 15.27 -18.93
C GLU A 375 -39.01 16.64 -19.32
N LEU A 376 -39.36 17.17 -20.50
CA LEU A 376 -38.93 18.51 -20.95
C LEU A 376 -39.60 19.66 -20.17
N GLN A 377 -40.59 19.40 -19.32
CA GLN A 377 -41.26 20.41 -18.49
C GLN A 377 -40.32 20.98 -17.41
N ASN A 378 -40.41 22.29 -17.16
CA ASN A 378 -39.52 23.01 -16.22
C ASN A 378 -39.48 22.41 -14.82
N ASP A 379 -40.63 21.93 -14.32
CA ASP A 379 -40.76 21.43 -12.95
C ASP A 379 -40.29 19.95 -12.81
N VAL A 380 -39.94 19.31 -13.93
CA VAL A 380 -39.54 17.89 -14.01
C VAL A 380 -38.06 17.75 -14.34
N LEU A 381 -37.54 18.60 -15.23
CA LEU A 381 -36.16 18.54 -15.71
C LEU A 381 -35.15 18.90 -14.59
N PRO A 382 -34.16 18.05 -14.26
CA PRO A 382 -33.20 18.33 -13.20
C PRO A 382 -32.35 19.59 -13.46
N THR A 383 -32.31 20.50 -12.49
CA THR A 383 -31.41 21.67 -12.47
C THR A 383 -30.19 21.48 -11.56
N GLU A 384 -30.16 20.38 -10.80
CA GLU A 384 -29.06 20.02 -9.90
C GLU A 384 -28.71 18.54 -10.01
N LEU A 385 -27.45 18.19 -9.71
CA LEU A 385 -26.99 16.80 -9.69
C LEU A 385 -27.81 15.90 -8.75
N LYS A 386 -28.23 16.40 -7.58
CA LYS A 386 -29.05 15.63 -6.63
C LYS A 386 -30.40 15.25 -7.24
N GLN A 387 -31.05 16.20 -7.92
CA GLN A 387 -32.31 15.98 -8.63
C GLN A 387 -32.12 14.96 -9.75
N ALA A 388 -31.03 15.05 -10.52
CA ALA A 388 -30.72 14.11 -11.60
C ALA A 388 -30.50 12.68 -11.07
N TYR A 389 -29.68 12.50 -10.03
CA TYR A 389 -29.49 11.18 -9.41
C TYR A 389 -30.78 10.61 -8.83
N ALA A 390 -31.59 11.42 -8.15
CA ALA A 390 -32.91 10.99 -7.66
C ALA A 390 -33.83 10.57 -8.82
N ARG A 391 -33.86 11.31 -9.93
CA ARG A 391 -34.67 10.98 -11.13
C ARG A 391 -34.24 9.66 -11.76
N ILE A 392 -32.94 9.41 -11.87
CA ILE A 392 -32.38 8.15 -12.38
C ILE A 392 -32.79 6.97 -11.49
N ILE A 393 -32.65 7.11 -10.17
CA ILE A 393 -33.05 6.07 -9.20
C ILE A 393 -34.56 5.77 -9.28
N LEU A 394 -35.41 6.80 -9.37
CA LEU A 394 -36.86 6.64 -9.53
C LEU A 394 -37.22 5.90 -10.82
N ARG A 395 -36.61 6.27 -11.95
CA ARG A 395 -36.85 5.65 -13.27
C ARG A 395 -36.39 4.18 -13.32
N LEU A 396 -35.24 3.85 -12.71
CA LEU A 396 -34.74 2.47 -12.62
C LEU A 396 -35.69 1.52 -11.87
N PHE A 397 -36.52 2.05 -10.96
CA PHE A 397 -37.45 1.25 -10.17
C PHE A 397 -38.88 1.26 -10.71
N ASN A 398 -39.38 2.39 -11.21
CA ASN A 398 -40.76 2.51 -11.70
C ASN A 398 -41.06 1.67 -12.96
N ARG A 399 -40.04 1.19 -13.67
CA ARG A 399 -40.18 0.37 -14.90
C ARG A 399 -40.59 -1.10 -14.67
N GLU A 400 -40.76 -1.56 -13.42
CA GLU A 400 -40.92 -2.99 -13.13
C GLU A 400 -42.14 -3.37 -12.27
N THR A 401 -42.60 -4.62 -12.43
CA THR A 401 -43.62 -5.20 -11.55
C THR A 401 -43.06 -5.40 -10.13
N SER A 402 -43.93 -5.30 -9.11
CA SER A 402 -43.56 -5.27 -7.68
C SER A 402 -42.55 -6.33 -7.22
N ASN A 403 -42.63 -7.56 -7.72
CA ASN A 403 -41.68 -8.62 -7.39
C ASN A 403 -40.31 -8.46 -8.09
N LYS A 404 -40.29 -7.95 -9.33
CA LYS A 404 -39.03 -7.68 -10.06
C LYS A 404 -38.32 -6.46 -9.46
N HIS A 405 -39.08 -5.39 -9.21
CA HIS A 405 -38.66 -4.16 -8.53
C HIS A 405 -37.80 -4.45 -7.29
N ASN A 406 -38.27 -5.33 -6.39
CA ASN A 406 -37.54 -5.66 -5.16
C ASN A 406 -36.21 -6.39 -5.41
N SER A 407 -36.16 -7.27 -6.42
CA SER A 407 -34.93 -7.97 -6.81
C SER A 407 -33.92 -7.03 -7.48
N ARG A 408 -34.39 -6.16 -8.38
CA ARG A 408 -33.54 -5.15 -9.04
C ARG A 408 -33.03 -4.10 -8.07
N ARG A 409 -33.87 -3.63 -7.14
CA ARG A 409 -33.46 -2.74 -6.04
C ARG A 409 -32.40 -3.38 -5.14
N ALA A 410 -32.54 -4.66 -4.82
CA ALA A 410 -31.51 -5.39 -4.06
C ALA A 410 -30.19 -5.54 -4.84
N ALA A 411 -30.25 -5.78 -6.16
CA ALA A 411 -29.07 -5.81 -7.03
C ALA A 411 -28.37 -4.44 -7.11
N PHE A 412 -29.15 -3.38 -7.38
CA PHE A 412 -28.69 -2.00 -7.43
C PHE A 412 -27.97 -1.57 -6.15
N LEU A 413 -28.62 -1.74 -4.99
CA LEU A 413 -28.02 -1.40 -3.70
C LEU A 413 -26.77 -2.23 -3.39
N PHE A 414 -26.74 -3.53 -3.76
CA PHE A 414 -25.55 -4.37 -3.61
C PHE A 414 -24.37 -3.82 -4.42
N ILE A 415 -24.59 -3.46 -5.68
CA ILE A 415 -23.54 -2.89 -6.56
C ILE A 415 -23.06 -1.55 -6.01
N LEU A 416 -23.96 -0.63 -5.67
CA LEU A 416 -23.58 0.69 -5.18
C LEU A 416 -22.84 0.65 -3.84
N LYS A 417 -23.19 -0.27 -2.92
CA LYS A 417 -22.42 -0.48 -1.67
C LYS A 417 -20.96 -0.82 -1.96
N TRP A 418 -20.71 -1.72 -2.92
CA TRP A 418 -19.34 -2.02 -3.36
C TRP A 418 -18.65 -0.79 -3.95
N LEU A 419 -19.30 -0.07 -4.88
CA LEU A 419 -18.69 1.11 -5.52
C LEU A 419 -18.42 2.28 -4.55
N VAL A 420 -19.28 2.48 -3.54
CA VAL A 420 -19.10 3.54 -2.53
C VAL A 420 -18.01 3.17 -1.52
N CYS A 421 -18.02 1.94 -0.99
CA CYS A 421 -17.20 1.56 0.15
C CYS A 421 -15.84 0.95 -0.24
N ALA A 422 -15.65 0.51 -1.49
CA ALA A 422 -14.43 -0.16 -1.91
C ALA A 422 -13.16 0.71 -1.74
N LYS A 423 -12.03 0.04 -1.46
CA LYS A 423 -10.74 0.68 -1.13
C LYS A 423 -9.79 0.85 -2.31
N ARG A 424 -10.23 0.41 -3.50
CA ARG A 424 -9.68 0.65 -4.84
C ARG A 424 -10.82 0.54 -5.86
N THR A 425 -10.56 0.86 -7.12
CA THR A 425 -11.45 0.51 -8.22
C THR A 425 -11.70 -1.00 -8.24
N VAL A 426 -12.96 -1.39 -8.38
CA VAL A 426 -13.41 -2.79 -8.39
C VAL A 426 -13.72 -3.22 -9.81
N LYS A 427 -13.40 -4.48 -10.11
CA LYS A 427 -13.73 -5.08 -11.40
C LYS A 427 -15.13 -5.67 -11.35
N TRP A 428 -15.86 -5.67 -12.46
CA TRP A 428 -17.20 -6.25 -12.53
C TRP A 428 -17.19 -7.73 -12.10
N ARG A 429 -16.18 -8.49 -12.51
CA ARG A 429 -15.95 -9.88 -12.06
C ARG A 429 -15.81 -10.03 -10.54
N GLU A 430 -15.31 -9.02 -9.82
CA GLU A 430 -15.17 -9.06 -8.36
C GLU A 430 -16.50 -8.82 -7.66
N ILE A 431 -17.33 -7.90 -8.17
CA ILE A 431 -18.72 -7.72 -7.70
C ILE A 431 -19.54 -8.99 -7.97
N GLN A 432 -19.36 -9.61 -9.14
CA GLN A 432 -19.97 -10.88 -9.50
C GLN A 432 -19.50 -12.04 -8.60
N ALA A 433 -18.21 -12.10 -8.27
CA ALA A 433 -17.65 -13.06 -7.33
C ALA A 433 -18.20 -12.86 -5.91
N ALA A 434 -18.23 -11.62 -5.40
CA ALA A 434 -18.84 -11.29 -4.11
C ALA A 434 -20.33 -11.69 -4.06
N LYS A 435 -21.07 -11.48 -5.15
CA LYS A 435 -22.47 -11.91 -5.27
C LYS A 435 -22.62 -13.44 -5.32
N ALA A 436 -21.60 -14.16 -5.76
CA ALA A 436 -21.60 -15.62 -5.87
C ALA A 436 -21.36 -16.35 -4.55
N VAL A 437 -20.76 -15.69 -3.55
CA VAL A 437 -20.46 -16.25 -2.23
C VAL A 437 -21.74 -16.47 -1.41
N ASP A 438 -21.82 -17.62 -0.75
CA ASP A 438 -22.83 -17.96 0.25
C ASP A 438 -22.14 -18.39 1.55
N ILE A 439 -22.11 -17.50 2.53
CA ILE A 439 -21.42 -17.74 3.82
C ILE A 439 -22.13 -18.84 4.64
N ASP A 440 -23.46 -18.86 4.64
CA ASP A 440 -24.26 -19.80 5.45
C ASP A 440 -24.04 -21.27 5.04
N SER A 441 -23.94 -21.52 3.72
CA SER A 441 -23.64 -22.85 3.15
C SER A 441 -22.16 -23.09 2.87
N GLN A 442 -21.30 -22.08 3.04
CA GLN A 442 -19.88 -22.09 2.67
C GLN A 442 -19.59 -22.42 1.20
N THR A 443 -20.49 -22.02 0.30
CA THR A 443 -20.34 -22.29 -1.14
C THR A 443 -20.09 -21.02 -1.93
N VAL A 444 -19.45 -21.15 -3.08
CA VAL A 444 -19.43 -20.14 -4.13
C VAL A 444 -20.00 -20.80 -5.37
N ASP A 445 -21.01 -20.21 -5.99
CA ASP A 445 -21.65 -20.73 -7.21
C ASP A 445 -21.83 -19.56 -8.19
N ILE A 446 -20.74 -19.21 -8.88
CA ILE A 446 -20.73 -18.09 -9.83
C ILE A 446 -21.66 -18.34 -11.02
N GLU A 447 -21.96 -19.59 -11.37
CA GLU A 447 -22.92 -19.86 -12.44
C GLU A 447 -24.34 -19.50 -12.03
N ARG A 448 -24.83 -19.98 -10.89
CA ARG A 448 -26.23 -19.75 -10.51
C ARG A 448 -26.50 -18.38 -9.91
N ARG A 449 -25.50 -17.77 -9.23
CA ARG A 449 -25.73 -16.60 -8.37
C ARG A 449 -25.30 -15.26 -8.98
N ARG A 450 -24.44 -15.26 -10.00
CA ARG A 450 -24.01 -14.04 -10.69
C ARG A 450 -25.19 -13.28 -11.29
N PHE A 451 -25.08 -11.95 -11.36
CA PHE A 451 -25.98 -11.13 -12.16
C PHE A 451 -25.88 -11.54 -13.64
N ARG A 452 -27.04 -11.70 -14.28
CA ARG A 452 -27.16 -12.08 -15.70
C ARG A 452 -27.33 -10.90 -16.64
N GLN A 453 -27.61 -9.72 -16.09
CA GLN A 453 -27.59 -8.42 -16.75
C GLN A 453 -26.23 -7.74 -16.48
N ASP A 454 -25.85 -6.76 -17.29
CA ASP A 454 -24.65 -5.97 -17.06
C ASP A 454 -24.83 -4.96 -15.91
N CYS A 455 -23.73 -4.37 -15.45
CA CYS A 455 -23.77 -3.29 -14.46
C CYS A 455 -24.51 -2.05 -14.99
N LYS A 456 -24.34 -1.70 -16.27
CA LYS A 456 -25.11 -0.60 -16.92
C LYS A 456 -26.62 -0.89 -16.93
N ASP A 457 -27.04 -2.12 -17.24
CA ASP A 457 -28.46 -2.49 -17.18
C ASP A 457 -29.05 -2.31 -15.77
N LEU A 458 -28.29 -2.71 -14.74
CA LEU A 458 -28.76 -2.73 -13.36
C LEU A 458 -28.74 -1.36 -12.69
N CYS A 459 -27.80 -0.48 -13.07
CA CYS A 459 -27.57 0.81 -12.42
C CYS A 459 -27.73 2.05 -13.32
N GLY A 460 -27.98 1.89 -14.61
CA GLY A 460 -28.17 3.00 -15.56
C GLY A 460 -26.99 3.96 -15.62
N SER A 461 -27.28 5.25 -15.78
CA SER A 461 -26.29 6.33 -15.81
C SER A 461 -25.62 6.65 -14.46
N MET A 462 -25.94 5.95 -13.37
CA MET A 462 -25.23 6.08 -12.08
C MET A 462 -23.81 5.52 -12.11
N VAL A 463 -23.51 4.62 -13.05
CA VAL A 463 -22.23 3.89 -13.13
C VAL A 463 -21.59 4.03 -14.50
N GLU A 464 -20.27 3.83 -14.56
CA GLU A 464 -19.52 3.65 -15.80
C GLU A 464 -18.77 2.31 -15.77
N THR A 465 -18.70 1.67 -16.93
CA THR A 465 -17.99 0.40 -17.16
C THR A 465 -16.84 0.63 -18.13
N PHE A 466 -15.76 -0.16 -18.00
CA PHE A 466 -14.52 0.06 -18.74
C PHE A 466 -14.02 -1.21 -19.41
N ASP A 467 -13.27 -1.06 -20.52
CA ASP A 467 -12.68 -2.16 -21.32
C ASP A 467 -11.85 -3.14 -20.48
N ASP A 468 -11.17 -2.65 -19.44
CA ASP A 468 -10.37 -3.45 -18.53
C ASP A 468 -11.20 -4.16 -17.43
N GLY A 469 -12.52 -4.12 -17.57
CA GLY A 469 -13.52 -4.68 -16.67
C GLY A 469 -13.74 -3.90 -15.38
N SER A 470 -13.20 -2.68 -15.23
CA SER A 470 -13.49 -1.83 -14.07
C SER A 470 -14.93 -1.32 -14.07
N VAL A 471 -15.45 -1.03 -12.88
CA VAL A 471 -16.73 -0.35 -12.68
C VAL A 471 -16.52 0.79 -11.69
N GLU A 472 -17.01 1.98 -12.03
CA GLU A 472 -16.97 3.17 -11.18
C GLU A 472 -18.36 3.81 -11.10
N LEU A 473 -18.57 4.69 -10.12
CA LEU A 473 -19.69 5.63 -10.15
C LEU A 473 -19.43 6.67 -11.24
N VAL A 474 -20.49 7.18 -11.88
CA VAL A 474 -20.39 8.17 -12.96
C VAL A 474 -19.57 9.42 -12.58
N HIS A 475 -19.63 9.80 -11.30
CA HIS A 475 -18.76 10.82 -10.70
C HIS A 475 -18.80 10.70 -9.17
N THR A 476 -17.78 11.22 -8.48
CA THR A 476 -17.69 11.19 -7.00
C THR A 476 -18.82 11.98 -6.31
N THR A 477 -19.51 12.89 -7.01
CA THR A 477 -20.75 13.52 -6.52
C THR A 477 -21.90 12.52 -6.33
N ALA A 478 -21.97 11.45 -7.14
CA ALA A 478 -22.95 10.38 -6.93
C ALA A 478 -22.66 9.62 -5.61
N LYS A 479 -21.38 9.44 -5.26
CA LYS A 479 -20.98 8.86 -3.97
C LYS A 479 -21.46 9.70 -2.79
N PHE A 480 -21.25 11.02 -2.83
CA PHE A 480 -21.73 11.93 -1.79
C PHE A 480 -23.26 11.91 -1.67
N PHE A 481 -23.98 12.02 -2.78
CA PHE A 481 -25.45 11.89 -2.82
C PHE A 481 -25.94 10.57 -2.17
N LEU A 482 -25.34 9.43 -2.52
CA LEU A 482 -25.71 8.13 -1.94
C LEU A 482 -25.49 8.03 -0.43
N ILE A 483 -24.52 8.78 0.12
CA ILE A 483 -24.23 8.83 1.56
C ILE A 483 -25.19 9.81 2.25
N GLU A 484 -25.35 11.01 1.70
CA GLU A 484 -26.17 12.09 2.27
C GLU A 484 -27.67 11.73 2.32
N GLU A 485 -28.20 11.12 1.25
CA GLU A 485 -29.59 10.66 1.18
C GLU A 485 -29.79 9.28 1.87
N ASN A 486 -28.81 8.83 2.68
CA ASN A 486 -28.82 7.58 3.45
C ASN A 486 -29.06 6.30 2.63
N HIS A 487 -28.75 6.30 1.33
CA HIS A 487 -28.78 5.09 0.50
C HIS A 487 -27.62 4.13 0.83
N VAL A 488 -26.50 4.64 1.38
CA VAL A 488 -25.33 3.86 1.83
C VAL A 488 -24.78 4.44 3.14
N GLN A 489 -24.92 3.71 4.26
CA GLN A 489 -24.44 4.13 5.58
C GLN A 489 -22.97 3.76 5.79
N LEU A 490 -22.05 4.67 5.46
CA LEU A 490 -20.62 4.40 5.32
C LEU A 490 -19.98 3.56 6.46
N PRO A 491 -20.14 3.89 7.76
CA PRO A 491 -19.50 3.13 8.85
C PRO A 491 -20.03 1.69 8.95
N GLN A 492 -21.35 1.51 8.91
CA GLN A 492 -22.04 0.23 9.00
C GLN A 492 -21.70 -0.66 7.79
N GLU A 493 -21.68 -0.10 6.58
CA GLU A 493 -21.33 -0.82 5.36
C GLU A 493 -19.83 -1.17 5.30
N ASP A 494 -18.95 -0.34 5.87
CA ASP A 494 -17.54 -0.68 6.03
C ASP A 494 -17.32 -1.85 7.00
N LEU A 495 -18.03 -1.88 8.14
CA LEU A 495 -17.99 -3.04 9.05
C LEU A 495 -18.60 -4.30 8.43
N SER A 496 -19.68 -4.14 7.66
CA SER A 496 -20.31 -5.23 6.90
C SER A 496 -19.35 -5.83 5.88
N LEU A 497 -18.63 -5.00 5.11
CA LEU A 497 -17.60 -5.46 4.18
C LEU A 497 -16.37 -6.04 4.90
N ALA A 498 -15.98 -5.51 6.06
CA ALA A 498 -14.93 -6.11 6.88
C ALA A 498 -15.32 -7.52 7.30
N ASN A 499 -16.51 -7.68 7.89
CA ASN A 499 -17.07 -8.97 8.29
C ASN A 499 -17.18 -9.93 7.09
N PHE A 500 -17.70 -9.47 5.95
CA PHE A 500 -17.83 -10.28 4.73
C PHE A 500 -16.47 -10.74 4.17
N CYS A 501 -15.45 -9.88 4.16
CA CYS A 501 -14.10 -10.28 3.75
C CYS A 501 -13.50 -11.32 4.70
N VAL A 502 -13.71 -11.15 6.01
CA VAL A 502 -13.26 -12.10 7.05
C VAL A 502 -13.99 -13.45 6.92
N ASP A 503 -15.32 -13.43 6.79
CA ASP A 503 -16.15 -14.62 6.55
C ASP A 503 -15.77 -15.36 5.26
N TYR A 504 -15.45 -14.63 4.20
CA TYR A 504 -14.99 -15.20 2.94
C TYR A 504 -13.61 -15.87 3.09
N LEU A 505 -12.67 -15.25 3.81
CA LEU A 505 -11.36 -15.86 4.09
C LEU A 505 -11.45 -17.05 5.05
N ASN A 506 -12.48 -17.11 5.89
CA ASN A 506 -12.76 -18.23 6.78
C ASN A 506 -13.21 -19.51 6.06
N LEU A 507 -13.72 -19.41 4.82
CA LEU A 507 -14.27 -20.54 4.06
C LEU A 507 -13.27 -21.72 3.95
N GLU A 508 -13.78 -22.95 3.98
CA GLU A 508 -12.99 -24.19 3.98
C GLU A 508 -11.83 -24.23 2.96
N GLY A 509 -12.01 -23.67 1.76
CA GLY A 509 -10.99 -23.64 0.71
C GLY A 509 -9.74 -22.81 1.03
N PHE A 510 -9.74 -21.99 2.09
CA PHE A 510 -8.57 -21.24 2.57
C PHE A 510 -7.82 -21.94 3.71
N ARG A 511 -8.35 -23.03 4.26
CA ARG A 511 -7.72 -23.78 5.36
C ARG A 511 -6.50 -24.56 4.86
N ASP A 512 -6.74 -25.45 3.90
CA ASP A 512 -5.75 -26.29 3.23
C ASP A 512 -5.74 -25.95 1.73
N GLY A 513 -5.39 -24.69 1.40
CA GLY A 513 -5.54 -24.11 0.06
C GLY A 513 -4.81 -24.83 -1.08
N ALA A 514 -4.00 -25.86 -0.79
CA ALA A 514 -3.34 -26.73 -1.75
C ALA A 514 -4.18 -27.95 -2.19
N THR A 515 -5.09 -28.44 -1.36
CA THR A 515 -5.59 -29.83 -1.50
C THR A 515 -6.84 -29.94 -2.38
N ARG A 516 -7.66 -28.89 -2.44
CA ARG A 516 -8.96 -28.89 -3.16
C ARG A 516 -9.15 -27.74 -4.15
N ALA A 517 -8.18 -26.84 -4.33
CA ALA A 517 -8.41 -25.62 -5.11
C ALA A 517 -8.81 -25.89 -6.57
N ARG A 518 -8.28 -26.96 -7.18
CA ARG A 518 -8.65 -27.42 -8.54
C ARG A 518 -10.15 -27.68 -8.72
N GLU A 519 -10.83 -28.25 -7.72
CA GLU A 519 -12.29 -28.49 -7.75
C GLU A 519 -13.09 -27.19 -7.62
N LEU A 520 -12.51 -26.18 -6.98
CA LEU A 520 -13.17 -24.95 -6.56
C LEU A 520 -13.01 -23.81 -7.57
N PHE A 521 -11.95 -23.82 -8.39
CA PHE A 521 -11.72 -22.80 -9.42
C PHE A 521 -12.90 -22.58 -10.38
N PRO A 522 -13.55 -23.62 -10.96
CA PRO A 522 -14.63 -23.44 -11.94
C PRO A 522 -15.88 -22.73 -11.41
N ASN A 523 -16.05 -22.70 -10.09
CA ASN A 523 -17.17 -22.05 -9.40
C ASN A 523 -16.85 -20.62 -8.94
N GLY A 524 -15.63 -20.12 -9.19
CA GLY A 524 -15.19 -18.78 -8.80
C GLY A 524 -14.78 -18.62 -7.34
N TYR A 525 -14.49 -19.72 -6.64
CA TYR A 525 -14.29 -19.74 -5.18
C TYR A 525 -13.26 -18.74 -4.67
N TYR A 526 -12.17 -18.53 -5.42
CA TYR A 526 -11.06 -17.65 -5.03
C TYR A 526 -11.11 -16.27 -5.71
N ALA A 527 -12.15 -15.95 -6.49
CA ALA A 527 -12.16 -14.80 -7.39
C ALA A 527 -12.19 -13.44 -6.66
N LEU A 528 -12.57 -13.40 -5.37
CA LEU A 528 -12.53 -12.20 -4.53
C LEU A 528 -11.27 -12.12 -3.64
N MET A 529 -10.38 -13.12 -3.68
CA MET A 529 -9.19 -13.20 -2.81
C MET A 529 -8.29 -11.97 -2.91
N ASP A 530 -8.10 -11.46 -4.13
CA ASP A 530 -7.26 -10.28 -4.42
C ASP A 530 -7.86 -8.95 -3.92
N TYR A 531 -9.09 -8.98 -3.40
CA TYR A 531 -9.73 -7.87 -2.70
C TYR A 531 -9.79 -8.12 -1.19
N ALA A 532 -10.28 -9.29 -0.76
CA ALA A 532 -10.51 -9.59 0.65
C ALA A 532 -9.22 -9.56 1.49
N VAL A 533 -8.13 -10.17 0.99
CA VAL A 533 -6.83 -10.26 1.70
C VAL A 533 -6.26 -8.88 2.07
N PRO A 534 -6.05 -7.94 1.13
CA PRO A 534 -5.44 -6.64 1.47
C PRO A 534 -6.37 -5.64 2.18
N TYR A 535 -7.70 -5.77 2.08
CA TYR A 535 -8.62 -4.68 2.48
C TYR A 535 -9.51 -4.94 3.70
N TRP A 536 -9.63 -6.17 4.23
CA TRP A 536 -10.49 -6.42 5.40
C TRP A 536 -10.14 -5.52 6.61
N ILE A 537 -8.85 -5.30 6.86
CA ILE A 537 -8.34 -4.39 7.91
C ILE A 537 -8.74 -2.94 7.64
N ARG A 538 -8.63 -2.48 6.38
CA ARG A 538 -8.94 -1.08 6.03
C ARG A 538 -10.44 -0.80 6.10
N HIS A 539 -11.27 -1.79 5.79
CA HIS A 539 -12.72 -1.75 6.05
C HIS A 539 -13.00 -1.68 7.56
N LEU A 540 -12.42 -2.59 8.36
CA LEU A 540 -12.59 -2.64 9.81
C LEU A 540 -12.20 -1.32 10.48
N GLU A 541 -11.01 -0.80 10.18
CA GLU A 541 -10.51 0.43 10.79
C GLU A 541 -11.32 1.67 10.42
N ILE A 542 -11.84 1.78 9.18
CA ILE A 542 -12.66 2.92 8.77
C ILE A 542 -14.04 2.85 9.44
N GLY A 543 -14.64 1.67 9.49
CA GLY A 543 -15.89 1.43 10.21
C GLY A 543 -15.80 1.82 11.69
N LEU A 544 -14.83 1.26 12.41
CA LEU A 544 -14.58 1.56 13.83
C LEU A 544 -14.25 3.05 14.08
N SER A 545 -13.54 3.71 13.16
CA SER A 545 -13.15 5.13 13.33
C SER A 545 -14.32 6.13 13.23
N LYS A 546 -15.51 5.66 12.86
CA LYS A 546 -16.72 6.47 12.66
C LYS A 546 -17.93 5.96 13.42
N LEU A 547 -17.76 4.94 14.27
CA LEU A 547 -18.77 4.56 15.26
C LEU A 547 -18.71 5.56 16.42
N GLU A 548 -19.88 5.91 16.95
CA GLU A 548 -20.01 6.56 18.26
C GLU A 548 -19.76 5.50 19.35
N GLU A 549 -19.35 5.92 20.55
CA GLU A 549 -18.99 4.99 21.64
C GLU A 549 -20.19 4.13 22.10
N ASP A 550 -21.42 4.63 21.92
CA ASP A 550 -22.68 3.96 22.25
C ASP A 550 -23.21 3.02 21.15
N HIS A 551 -22.58 2.94 19.97
CA HIS A 551 -23.05 2.07 18.89
C HIS A 551 -22.60 0.62 19.06
N GLU A 552 -23.55 -0.32 19.01
CA GLU A 552 -23.27 -1.75 19.01
C GLU A 552 -22.54 -2.19 17.73
N LEU A 553 -21.49 -3.01 17.89
CA LEU A 553 -20.85 -3.70 16.77
C LEU A 553 -21.83 -4.71 16.14
N PRO A 554 -21.71 -5.02 14.83
CA PRO A 554 -22.45 -6.13 14.24
C PRO A 554 -22.17 -7.43 15.02
N GLU A 555 -23.21 -8.08 15.54
CA GLU A 555 -23.12 -9.23 16.46
C GLU A 555 -22.17 -10.34 15.94
N ALA A 556 -22.16 -10.57 14.62
CA ALA A 556 -21.34 -11.59 13.99
C ALA A 556 -19.85 -11.21 13.84
N LEU A 557 -19.47 -9.94 13.93
CA LEU A 557 -18.10 -9.49 13.66
C LEU A 557 -17.07 -10.03 14.68
N PRO A 558 -17.30 -9.99 16.01
CA PRO A 558 -16.37 -10.60 16.98
C PRO A 558 -16.18 -12.10 16.76
N GLU A 559 -17.26 -12.86 16.55
CA GLU A 559 -17.18 -14.31 16.28
C GLU A 559 -16.38 -14.62 15.00
N SER A 560 -16.60 -13.84 13.94
CA SER A 560 -15.97 -14.06 12.64
C SER A 560 -14.47 -13.72 12.68
N LEU A 561 -14.09 -12.70 13.46
CA LEU A 561 -12.70 -12.36 13.77
C LEU A 561 -12.02 -13.42 14.67
N GLU A 562 -12.71 -13.99 15.67
CA GLU A 562 -12.16 -15.10 16.47
C GLU A 562 -11.86 -16.31 15.59
N ALA A 563 -12.82 -16.73 14.75
CA ALA A 563 -12.65 -17.85 13.82
C ALA A 563 -11.51 -17.62 12.82
N PHE A 564 -11.36 -16.39 12.33
CA PHE A 564 -10.27 -16.00 11.42
C PHE A 564 -8.90 -16.05 12.09
N LEU A 565 -8.79 -15.53 13.31
CA LEU A 565 -7.53 -15.56 14.05
C LEU A 565 -7.18 -16.98 14.53
N ASP A 566 -8.16 -17.84 14.81
CA ASP A 566 -7.92 -19.25 15.09
C ASP A 566 -7.41 -20.03 13.87
N LEU A 567 -7.76 -19.60 12.65
CA LEU A 567 -7.36 -20.24 11.40
C LEU A 567 -6.05 -19.69 10.80
N HIS A 568 -5.86 -18.37 10.83
CA HIS A 568 -4.80 -17.70 10.06
C HIS A 568 -3.64 -17.14 10.88
N PHE A 569 -3.77 -17.05 12.21
CA PHE A 569 -2.72 -16.44 13.05
C PHE A 569 -1.47 -17.33 13.16
N ILE A 570 -0.33 -16.76 12.78
CA ILE A 570 1.00 -17.32 13.07
C ILE A 570 1.61 -16.51 14.22
N PRO A 571 2.06 -17.12 15.33
CA PRO A 571 2.81 -16.40 16.35
C PRO A 571 4.14 -15.85 15.78
N PRO A 572 4.34 -14.52 15.72
CA PRO A 572 5.56 -13.94 15.17
C PRO A 572 6.73 -14.13 16.13
N LYS A 573 7.95 -14.30 15.58
CA LYS A 573 9.19 -14.43 16.38
C LYS A 573 9.69 -13.08 16.93
N LYS A 574 9.23 -11.97 16.35
CA LYS A 574 9.52 -10.61 16.83
C LYS A 574 8.27 -10.03 17.49
N GLN A 575 8.45 -9.45 18.68
CA GLN A 575 7.39 -8.70 19.35
C GLN A 575 7.11 -7.39 18.59
N PHE A 576 5.83 -7.07 18.38
CA PHE A 576 5.40 -5.85 17.72
C PHE A 576 5.04 -4.76 18.74
N TYR A 577 5.54 -3.54 18.50
CA TYR A 577 5.09 -2.37 19.25
C TYR A 577 3.69 -1.93 18.78
N VAL A 578 2.72 -1.93 19.71
CA VAL A 578 1.36 -1.42 19.48
C VAL A 578 1.31 0.07 19.82
N SER A 579 0.95 0.91 18.86
CA SER A 579 0.78 2.35 19.12
C SER A 579 -0.52 2.63 19.88
N GLN A 580 -0.53 3.63 20.76
CA GLN A 580 -1.75 4.03 21.51
C GLN A 580 -2.94 4.36 20.58
N ASN A 581 -2.71 4.90 19.38
CA ASN A 581 -3.76 5.13 18.39
C ASN A 581 -4.40 3.82 17.91
N THR A 582 -3.62 2.74 17.78
CA THR A 582 -4.14 1.41 17.43
C THR A 582 -4.91 0.79 18.60
N VAL A 583 -4.46 0.99 19.85
CA VAL A 583 -5.21 0.56 21.05
C VAL A 583 -6.58 1.25 21.10
N LYS A 584 -6.61 2.59 21.00
CA LYS A 584 -7.85 3.39 21.02
C LYS A 584 -8.85 2.95 19.95
N ARG A 585 -8.40 2.75 18.70
CA ARG A 585 -9.25 2.31 17.59
C ARG A 585 -9.86 0.91 17.75
N LEU A 586 -9.25 0.06 18.59
CA LEU A 586 -9.68 -1.32 18.79
C LEU A 586 -10.32 -1.55 20.17
N HIS A 587 -10.56 -0.50 20.95
CA HIS A 587 -11.11 -0.57 22.31
C HIS A 587 -12.39 -1.43 22.41
N PHE A 588 -13.27 -1.37 21.40
CA PHE A 588 -14.47 -2.24 21.28
C PHE A 588 -14.21 -3.75 21.41
N PHE A 589 -12.96 -4.21 21.25
CA PHE A 589 -12.54 -5.60 21.39
C PHE A 589 -11.68 -5.88 22.62
N GLU A 590 -11.44 -4.93 23.54
CA GLU A 590 -10.47 -5.13 24.63
C GLU A 590 -10.81 -6.29 25.57
N ASN A 591 -12.11 -6.54 25.76
CA ASN A 591 -12.63 -7.63 26.59
C ASN A 591 -12.69 -8.98 25.86
N GLN A 592 -12.24 -9.05 24.60
CA GLN A 592 -12.28 -10.26 23.79
C GLN A 592 -10.98 -11.08 23.90
N PRO A 593 -11.05 -12.43 24.00
CA PRO A 593 -9.87 -13.28 24.20
C PRO A 593 -8.88 -13.28 23.01
N PHE A 594 -9.29 -12.74 21.85
CA PHE A 594 -8.45 -12.62 20.67
C PHE A 594 -7.80 -11.23 20.51
N TYR A 595 -8.00 -10.28 21.44
CA TYR A 595 -7.59 -8.88 21.31
C TYR A 595 -6.11 -8.68 20.94
N GLU A 596 -5.19 -9.31 21.69
CA GLU A 596 -3.74 -9.23 21.42
C GLU A 596 -3.36 -9.82 20.05
N ARG A 597 -4.03 -10.92 19.65
CA ARG A 597 -3.83 -11.55 18.33
C ARG A 597 -4.31 -10.63 17.21
N LEU A 598 -5.43 -9.93 17.39
CA LEU A 598 -5.97 -8.96 16.44
C LEU A 598 -5.03 -7.76 16.27
N GLN A 599 -4.59 -7.14 17.37
CA GLN A 599 -3.61 -6.05 17.34
C GLN A 599 -2.33 -6.43 16.60
N THR A 600 -1.78 -7.59 16.94
CA THR A 600 -0.56 -8.15 16.34
C THR A 600 -0.74 -8.40 14.84
N SER A 601 -1.88 -8.99 14.43
CA SER A 601 -2.24 -9.25 13.04
C SER A 601 -2.34 -7.96 12.22
N ILE A 602 -3.03 -6.95 12.74
CA ILE A 602 -3.21 -5.65 12.08
C ILE A 602 -1.86 -4.96 11.87
N ILE A 603 -0.97 -4.97 12.87
CA ILE A 603 0.36 -4.34 12.74
C ILE A 603 1.25 -5.09 11.74
N SER A 604 1.23 -6.43 11.76
CA SER A 604 1.97 -7.24 10.80
C SER A 604 1.50 -6.99 9.36
N ALA A 605 0.20 -7.04 9.11
CA ALA A 605 -0.36 -6.84 7.78
C ALA A 605 -0.17 -5.40 7.26
N ARG A 606 -0.29 -4.38 8.13
CA ARG A 606 0.10 -2.99 7.79
C ARG A 606 1.57 -2.89 7.40
N LYS A 607 2.47 -3.61 8.07
CA LYS A 607 3.90 -3.69 7.68
C LYS A 607 4.06 -4.39 6.33
N GLU A 608 3.39 -5.50 6.09
CA GLU A 608 3.43 -6.21 4.79
C GLU A 608 2.93 -5.33 3.62
N LEU A 609 1.93 -4.48 3.88
CA LEU A 609 1.41 -3.49 2.94
C LEU A 609 2.28 -2.24 2.75
N THR A 610 3.30 -2.00 3.60
CA THR A 610 4.14 -0.79 3.53
C THR A 610 5.63 -1.07 3.36
N PHE A 611 6.09 -2.30 3.63
CA PHE A 611 7.49 -2.68 3.60
C PHE A 611 8.04 -2.75 2.16
N VAL A 612 9.32 -2.42 2.03
CA VAL A 612 10.06 -2.42 0.76
C VAL A 612 11.10 -3.54 0.80
N GLY A 613 10.65 -4.74 0.45
CA GLY A 613 11.41 -5.99 0.46
C GLY A 613 10.51 -7.18 0.78
N GLU A 614 11.08 -8.37 0.91
CA GLU A 614 10.36 -9.53 1.47
C GLU A 614 10.42 -9.49 3.01
N MET A 615 9.25 -9.59 3.66
CA MET A 615 9.21 -9.86 5.10
C MET A 615 9.59 -11.31 5.35
N LYS A 616 10.43 -11.56 6.37
CA LYS A 616 10.82 -12.94 6.70
C LYS A 616 9.62 -13.66 7.31
N GLN A 617 9.47 -14.97 7.08
CA GLN A 617 8.34 -15.75 7.63
C GLN A 617 8.17 -15.64 9.15
N GLY A 618 9.26 -15.43 9.91
CA GLY A 618 9.20 -15.19 11.36
C GLY A 618 8.71 -13.79 11.77
N GLU A 619 8.40 -12.92 10.82
CA GLU A 619 7.91 -11.55 11.00
C GLU A 619 6.46 -11.39 10.50
N LEU A 620 5.82 -12.47 10.05
CA LEU A 620 4.41 -12.47 9.67
C LEU A 620 3.56 -12.98 10.84
N ALA A 621 2.46 -12.28 11.14
CA ALA A 621 1.45 -12.71 12.10
C ALA A 621 0.24 -13.43 11.46
N LEU A 622 0.18 -13.48 10.12
CA LEU A 622 -0.88 -14.12 9.35
C LEU A 622 -0.28 -14.99 8.24
N ASN A 623 -0.92 -16.12 7.92
CA ASN A 623 -0.50 -17.04 6.85
C ASN A 623 -1.01 -16.66 5.44
N LEU A 624 -1.73 -15.53 5.30
CA LEU A 624 -2.47 -15.19 4.08
C LEU A 624 -1.60 -15.08 2.82
N SER A 625 -0.40 -14.49 2.89
CA SER A 625 0.47 -14.35 1.71
C SER A 625 1.00 -15.69 1.20
N THR A 626 1.21 -16.67 2.09
CA THR A 626 1.48 -18.06 1.72
C THR A 626 0.29 -18.68 1.00
N ILE A 627 -0.91 -18.59 1.59
CA ILE A 627 -2.15 -19.14 1.01
C ILE A 627 -2.43 -18.55 -0.39
N VAL A 628 -2.31 -17.24 -0.55
CA VAL A 628 -2.49 -16.53 -1.83
C VAL A 628 -1.52 -17.04 -2.89
N ARG A 629 -0.24 -17.19 -2.54
CA ARG A 629 0.79 -17.70 -3.46
C ARG A 629 0.49 -19.13 -3.90
N ASP A 630 0.11 -19.99 -2.96
CA ASP A 630 -0.08 -21.41 -3.22
C ASP A 630 -1.37 -21.68 -4.02
N ILE A 631 -2.43 -20.88 -3.81
CA ILE A 631 -3.65 -20.87 -4.65
C ILE A 631 -3.32 -20.37 -6.07
N ARG A 632 -2.56 -19.27 -6.21
CA ARG A 632 -2.19 -18.73 -7.53
C ARG A 632 -1.32 -19.70 -8.34
N SER A 633 -0.35 -20.35 -7.70
CA SER A 633 0.49 -21.38 -8.33
C SER A 633 -0.35 -22.51 -8.94
N GLN A 634 -1.41 -22.95 -8.25
CA GLN A 634 -2.33 -23.96 -8.77
C GLN A 634 -3.25 -23.43 -9.87
N LEU A 635 -3.68 -22.17 -9.81
CA LEU A 635 -4.49 -21.53 -10.85
C LEU A 635 -3.70 -21.40 -12.16
N GLU A 636 -2.45 -20.94 -12.06
CA GLU A 636 -1.49 -20.86 -13.18
C GLU A 636 -1.22 -22.26 -13.76
N SER A 637 -0.90 -23.23 -12.90
CA SER A 637 -0.71 -24.63 -13.30
C SER A 637 -1.94 -25.23 -13.99
N LEU A 638 -3.16 -24.95 -13.50
CA LEU A 638 -4.38 -25.43 -14.15
C LEU A 638 -4.55 -24.78 -15.53
N TYR A 639 -4.40 -23.46 -15.63
CA TYR A 639 -4.57 -22.71 -16.87
C TYR A 639 -3.58 -23.14 -17.98
N GLU A 640 -2.33 -23.37 -17.59
CA GLU A 640 -1.27 -23.85 -18.50
C GLU A 640 -1.57 -25.27 -19.00
N ASN A 641 -1.99 -26.19 -18.11
CA ASN A 641 -2.22 -27.60 -18.44
C ASN A 641 -3.59 -27.91 -19.09
N THR A 642 -4.60 -27.05 -18.90
CA THR A 642 -5.91 -27.21 -19.55
C THR A 642 -5.78 -27.01 -21.06
N ALA A 643 -6.12 -28.05 -21.84
CA ALA A 643 -6.15 -27.99 -23.31
C ALA A 643 -7.49 -27.47 -23.86
N ASP A 644 -8.55 -27.40 -23.05
CA ASP A 644 -9.86 -26.86 -23.45
C ASP A 644 -9.87 -25.32 -23.40
N GLU A 645 -9.97 -24.70 -24.57
CA GLU A 645 -10.05 -23.24 -24.68
C GLU A 645 -11.34 -22.68 -24.04
N SER A 646 -12.44 -23.46 -23.98
CA SER A 646 -13.68 -23.08 -23.28
C SER A 646 -13.44 -22.90 -21.78
N GLU A 647 -12.73 -23.84 -21.14
CA GLU A 647 -12.31 -23.72 -19.75
C GLU A 647 -11.36 -22.53 -19.55
N ARG A 648 -10.38 -22.31 -20.44
CA ARG A 648 -9.49 -21.14 -20.38
C ARG A 648 -10.23 -19.81 -20.53
N ILE A 649 -11.24 -19.73 -21.38
CA ILE A 649 -12.11 -18.55 -21.52
C ILE A 649 -12.88 -18.33 -20.21
N LYS A 650 -13.49 -19.38 -19.65
CA LYS A 650 -14.21 -19.31 -18.38
C LYS A 650 -13.31 -18.89 -17.21
N MET A 651 -12.09 -19.42 -17.11
CA MET A 651 -11.11 -19.01 -16.10
C MET A 651 -10.76 -17.52 -16.22
N ARG A 652 -10.54 -17.00 -17.44
CA ARG A 652 -10.28 -15.58 -17.67
C ARG A 652 -11.47 -14.68 -17.34
N GLN A 653 -12.71 -15.12 -17.62
CA GLN A 653 -13.92 -14.39 -17.22
C GLN A 653 -14.06 -14.28 -15.69
N ILE A 654 -13.71 -15.34 -14.96
CA ILE A 654 -13.83 -15.42 -13.49
C ILE A 654 -12.69 -14.68 -12.79
N TYR A 655 -11.43 -14.93 -13.15
CA TYR A 655 -10.24 -14.47 -12.42
C TYR A 655 -9.54 -13.24 -13.03
N GLY A 656 -9.90 -12.88 -14.26
CA GLY A 656 -9.28 -11.84 -15.09
C GLY A 656 -8.45 -12.42 -16.24
N ALA A 657 -8.26 -11.64 -17.31
CA ALA A 657 -7.40 -12.03 -18.43
C ALA A 657 -5.92 -12.20 -18.00
N ASP A 658 -5.45 -11.26 -17.19
CA ASP A 658 -4.10 -11.20 -16.63
C ASP A 658 -3.97 -12.06 -15.36
N LEU A 659 -3.89 -13.38 -15.56
CA LEU A 659 -3.87 -14.36 -14.45
C LEU A 659 -2.58 -14.32 -13.62
N TYR A 660 -1.45 -13.98 -14.23
CA TYR A 660 -0.13 -14.02 -13.59
C TYR A 660 0.08 -12.80 -12.70
N LYS A 661 -0.18 -12.92 -11.39
CA LYS A 661 -0.20 -11.79 -10.46
C LYS A 661 1.07 -11.66 -9.63
N CYS A 662 1.44 -10.42 -9.30
CA CYS A 662 2.57 -10.15 -8.41
C CYS A 662 2.25 -10.62 -6.98
N PRO A 663 3.14 -11.33 -6.27
CA PRO A 663 2.87 -11.81 -4.91
C PRO A 663 2.87 -10.70 -3.85
N ARG A 664 3.49 -9.55 -4.11
CA ARG A 664 3.63 -8.43 -3.17
C ARG A 664 2.29 -7.69 -3.00
N LEU A 665 1.65 -7.81 -1.83
CA LEU A 665 0.33 -7.21 -1.52
C LEU A 665 0.25 -5.70 -1.82
N SER A 666 1.35 -4.97 -1.62
CA SER A 666 1.47 -3.53 -1.84
C SER A 666 1.71 -3.13 -3.31
N CYS A 667 1.94 -4.08 -4.21
CA CYS A 667 2.09 -3.81 -5.63
C CYS A 667 0.72 -3.73 -6.32
N ARG A 668 0.50 -2.74 -7.19
CA ARG A 668 -0.71 -2.66 -8.05
C ARG A 668 -0.95 -3.91 -8.91
N PHE A 669 0.13 -4.58 -9.33
CA PHE A 669 0.07 -5.82 -10.11
C PHE A 669 -0.29 -7.04 -9.26
N PHE A 670 -0.54 -6.85 -7.96
CA PHE A 670 -1.18 -7.86 -7.10
C PHE A 670 -2.59 -8.21 -7.57
N TYR A 671 -3.37 -7.23 -8.04
CA TYR A 671 -4.74 -7.44 -8.54
C TYR A 671 -4.87 -7.28 -10.06
N ASN A 672 -4.05 -6.42 -10.68
CA ASN A 672 -4.05 -6.26 -12.14
C ASN A 672 -3.42 -7.45 -12.87
N GLY A 673 -2.28 -7.97 -12.39
CA GLY A 673 -1.57 -9.08 -13.04
C GLY A 673 -0.83 -8.72 -14.33
N PHE A 674 -0.43 -9.77 -15.05
CA PHE A 674 0.25 -9.74 -16.34
C PHE A 674 -0.31 -10.83 -17.28
N ALA A 675 -0.14 -10.63 -18.59
CA ALA A 675 -0.60 -11.56 -19.61
C ALA A 675 0.26 -12.84 -19.68
N SER A 676 1.49 -12.82 -19.15
CA SER A 676 2.38 -13.97 -19.10
C SER A 676 3.20 -14.06 -17.83
N LYS A 677 3.57 -15.31 -17.47
CA LYS A 677 4.50 -15.65 -16.40
C LYS A 677 5.81 -14.87 -16.50
N THR A 678 6.41 -14.83 -17.69
CA THR A 678 7.68 -14.13 -17.94
C THR A 678 7.61 -12.63 -17.62
N GLN A 679 6.52 -11.95 -17.98
CA GLN A 679 6.32 -10.53 -17.63
C GLN A 679 6.19 -10.32 -16.12
N ARG A 680 5.47 -11.23 -15.44
CA ARG A 680 5.30 -11.24 -13.99
C ARG A 680 6.64 -11.47 -13.28
N ASP A 681 7.44 -12.43 -13.73
CA ASP A 681 8.73 -12.78 -13.14
C ASP A 681 9.74 -11.63 -13.31
N GLN A 682 9.87 -11.08 -14.52
CA GLN A 682 10.68 -9.86 -14.79
C GLN A 682 10.24 -8.63 -13.98
N HIS A 683 8.96 -8.54 -13.61
CA HIS A 683 8.48 -7.50 -12.70
C HIS A 683 8.83 -7.80 -11.24
N VAL A 684 8.76 -9.06 -10.81
CA VAL A 684 9.15 -9.50 -9.47
C VAL A 684 10.64 -9.28 -9.23
N ASP A 685 11.49 -9.50 -10.23
CA ASP A 685 12.93 -9.25 -10.15
C ASP A 685 13.29 -7.78 -9.91
N LYS A 686 12.41 -6.82 -10.25
CA LYS A 686 12.59 -5.41 -9.90
C LYS A 686 12.41 -5.15 -8.39
N HIS A 687 11.62 -5.98 -7.71
CA HIS A 687 11.46 -5.94 -6.24
C HIS A 687 12.57 -6.70 -5.52
N LEU A 688 12.95 -7.88 -6.02
CA LEU A 688 13.92 -8.79 -5.36
C LEU A 688 15.40 -8.48 -5.72
N ARG A 689 15.61 -7.98 -6.93
CA ARG A 689 16.90 -7.65 -7.55
C ARG A 689 17.92 -8.80 -7.47
N PRO A 690 17.56 -10.02 -7.89
CA PRO A 690 18.29 -11.23 -7.50
C PRO A 690 19.77 -11.19 -7.88
N PHE A 691 20.11 -10.58 -9.02
CA PHE A 691 21.46 -10.51 -9.59
C PHE A 691 22.41 -9.63 -8.76
N ARG A 692 23.16 -10.25 -7.84
CA ARG A 692 24.21 -9.58 -7.04
C ARG A 692 25.55 -9.58 -7.77
N CYS A 693 26.34 -8.52 -7.58
CA CYS A 693 27.74 -8.53 -8.00
C CYS A 693 28.58 -9.38 -7.04
N ASP A 694 29.52 -10.15 -7.59
CA ASP A 694 30.44 -11.04 -6.89
C ASP A 694 31.75 -10.34 -6.47
N VAL A 695 32.06 -9.18 -7.05
CA VAL A 695 33.29 -8.42 -6.75
C VAL A 695 33.26 -7.93 -5.30
N THR A 696 34.24 -8.40 -4.51
CA THR A 696 34.37 -8.10 -3.08
C THR A 696 34.44 -6.60 -2.84
N GLY A 697 33.48 -6.07 -2.08
CA GLY A 697 33.41 -4.63 -1.80
C GLY A 697 32.70 -3.81 -2.88
N CYS A 698 32.14 -4.41 -3.94
CA CYS A 698 31.21 -3.71 -4.82
C CYS A 698 29.85 -3.48 -4.10
N PRO A 699 29.24 -2.28 -4.16
CA PRO A 699 27.94 -2.04 -3.52
C PRO A 699 26.79 -2.88 -4.11
N SER A 700 26.89 -3.19 -5.40
CA SER A 700 25.96 -4.06 -6.13
C SER A 700 25.92 -5.50 -5.58
N ALA A 701 26.90 -5.91 -4.77
CA ALA A 701 26.87 -7.18 -4.05
C ALA A 701 25.78 -7.22 -2.97
N ALA A 702 25.50 -6.09 -2.31
CA ALA A 702 24.41 -5.98 -1.34
C ALA A 702 23.09 -5.60 -2.02
N MET A 703 23.11 -4.57 -2.87
CA MET A 703 21.91 -3.96 -3.45
C MET A 703 21.23 -4.86 -4.51
N GLY A 704 22.02 -5.44 -5.41
CA GLY A 704 21.54 -6.23 -6.54
C GLY A 704 20.93 -5.43 -7.69
N MET A 705 20.76 -6.11 -8.83
CA MET A 705 20.19 -5.60 -10.07
C MET A 705 18.98 -6.42 -10.51
N SER A 706 18.14 -5.85 -11.38
CA SER A 706 16.87 -6.45 -11.79
C SER A 706 16.98 -7.44 -12.96
N SER A 707 18.13 -7.48 -13.63
CA SER A 707 18.41 -8.45 -14.70
C SER A 707 19.89 -8.83 -14.79
N GLU A 708 20.16 -10.00 -15.36
CA GLU A 708 21.52 -10.45 -15.70
C GLU A 708 22.21 -9.50 -16.69
N LYS A 709 21.46 -8.92 -17.64
CA LYS A 709 21.97 -7.91 -18.58
C LYS A 709 22.45 -6.63 -17.88
N GLU A 710 21.79 -6.23 -16.79
CA GLU A 710 22.26 -5.13 -15.94
C GLU A 710 23.54 -5.52 -15.18
N LEU A 711 23.63 -6.75 -14.67
CA LEU A 711 24.83 -7.28 -14.01
C LEU A 711 26.02 -7.36 -14.98
N GLY A 712 25.84 -7.87 -16.20
CA GLY A 712 26.86 -7.91 -17.24
C GLY A 712 27.31 -6.50 -17.63
N LYS A 713 26.37 -5.58 -17.91
CA LYS A 713 26.70 -4.17 -18.19
C LYS A 713 27.45 -3.52 -17.03
N HIS A 714 27.06 -3.79 -15.78
CA HIS A 714 27.73 -3.27 -14.59
C HIS A 714 29.14 -3.85 -14.43
N LYS A 715 29.35 -5.15 -14.63
CA LYS A 715 30.67 -5.79 -14.62
C LYS A 715 31.58 -5.20 -15.70
N LYS A 716 31.06 -5.01 -16.91
CA LYS A 716 31.78 -4.38 -18.04
C LYS A 716 32.15 -2.92 -17.74
N THR A 717 31.22 -2.09 -17.23
CA THR A 717 31.47 -0.65 -17.02
C THR A 717 32.18 -0.29 -15.71
N ALA A 718 31.96 -1.04 -14.62
CA ALA A 718 32.49 -0.72 -13.29
C ALA A 718 33.68 -1.58 -12.88
N HIS A 719 33.90 -2.73 -13.53
CA HIS A 719 34.98 -3.66 -13.21
C HIS A 719 35.85 -4.04 -14.41
N GLY A 720 35.49 -3.64 -15.64
CA GLY A 720 36.21 -4.03 -16.85
C GLY A 720 36.13 -5.53 -17.16
N ILE A 721 35.19 -6.24 -16.52
CA ILE A 721 34.99 -7.67 -16.72
C ILE A 721 33.97 -7.84 -17.84
N ASP A 722 34.44 -8.27 -19.00
CA ASP A 722 33.56 -8.69 -20.07
C ASP A 722 33.08 -10.13 -19.81
N LEU A 723 31.78 -10.37 -19.99
CA LEU A 723 31.16 -11.70 -19.87
C LEU A 723 30.69 -12.24 -21.23
N ASP A 724 30.85 -11.45 -22.29
CA ASP A 724 30.39 -11.79 -23.65
C ASP A 724 31.38 -12.75 -24.39
N ASP A 725 32.53 -13.10 -23.80
CA ASP A 725 33.60 -13.90 -24.45
C ASP A 725 33.42 -15.45 -24.36
N GLU A 726 32.41 -15.95 -23.63
CA GLU A 726 32.08 -17.39 -23.58
C GLU A 726 30.64 -17.67 -24.04
N LEU A 727 30.34 -17.51 -25.34
CA LEU A 727 29.27 -18.25 -26.04
C LEU A 727 29.42 -18.11 -27.57
N ASP A 728 30.43 -18.76 -28.14
CA ASP A 728 30.60 -18.92 -29.58
C ASP A 728 29.46 -19.82 -30.12
N PHE A 729 28.50 -19.23 -30.85
CA PHE A 729 27.37 -19.93 -31.48
C PHE A 729 27.64 -20.09 -32.99
N PRO A 730 27.81 -21.31 -33.51
CA PRO A 730 27.92 -21.53 -34.96
C PRO A 730 26.58 -21.28 -35.67
N GLU A 731 26.63 -20.62 -36.82
CA GLU A 731 25.46 -20.34 -37.66
C GLU A 731 24.84 -21.62 -38.27
N GLU A 732 23.54 -21.56 -38.55
CA GLU A 732 22.78 -22.63 -39.21
C GLU A 732 23.25 -22.86 -40.66
N GLN A 733 23.47 -24.12 -41.04
CA GLN A 733 23.32 -24.54 -42.44
C GLN A 733 22.53 -25.86 -42.56
N GLU A 734 21.63 -25.82 -43.53
CA GLU A 734 20.57 -26.75 -43.88
C GLU A 734 21.00 -28.23 -44.01
N LEU A 735 20.12 -29.16 -43.63
CA LEU A 735 19.71 -30.19 -44.60
C LEU A 735 18.27 -30.69 -44.36
N HIS A 736 17.70 -31.17 -45.46
CA HIS A 736 16.27 -31.31 -45.68
C HIS A 736 15.80 -32.79 -45.56
N GLN A 737 14.48 -32.97 -45.57
CA GLN A 737 13.74 -34.17 -46.04
C GLN A 737 13.48 -35.40 -45.12
N GLN A 738 12.17 -35.55 -44.84
CA GLN A 738 11.34 -36.75 -45.06
C GLN A 738 11.59 -38.04 -44.25
N LYS A 739 10.52 -38.47 -43.53
CA LYS A 739 9.70 -39.63 -43.94
C LYS A 739 8.40 -39.79 -43.12
N GLN A 740 7.28 -39.99 -43.82
CA GLN A 740 6.12 -40.76 -43.31
C GLN A 740 6.35 -42.26 -43.58
N PRO A 741 5.68 -43.17 -42.86
CA PRO A 741 4.49 -43.84 -43.41
C PRO A 741 3.31 -43.86 -42.40
N GLN A 742 2.07 -43.56 -42.77
CA GLN A 742 1.07 -44.35 -43.53
C GLN A 742 0.37 -45.51 -42.77
N THR A 743 -0.94 -45.28 -42.48
CA THR A 743 -2.08 -46.26 -42.50
C THR A 743 -2.07 -47.44 -41.50
N GLN A 744 -3.18 -47.91 -40.93
CA GLN A 744 -4.50 -48.23 -41.52
C GLN A 744 -5.67 -48.17 -40.51
N ASN A 745 -6.90 -48.06 -41.03
CA ASN A 745 -8.15 -48.23 -40.28
C ASN A 745 -8.46 -49.70 -39.97
N GLN A 746 -9.10 -49.96 -38.82
CA GLN A 746 -10.03 -51.09 -38.64
C GLN A 746 -11.03 -50.83 -37.50
N GLN A 747 -12.32 -50.81 -37.86
CA GLN A 747 -13.50 -51.06 -37.01
C GLN A 747 -13.99 -52.50 -37.34
N PRO A 748 -14.82 -53.20 -36.52
CA PRO A 748 -15.96 -52.73 -35.72
C PRO A 748 -15.93 -53.26 -34.24
N GLU A 749 -16.99 -53.50 -33.44
CA GLU A 749 -18.45 -53.59 -33.63
C GLU A 749 -19.29 -53.30 -32.34
N GLN A 750 -20.56 -53.71 -32.41
CA GLN A 750 -21.80 -53.64 -31.64
C GLN A 750 -21.89 -54.71 -30.50
N ALA A 751 -22.82 -54.74 -29.53
CA ALA A 751 -23.82 -53.78 -29.03
C ALA A 751 -24.59 -54.31 -27.76
N THR A 752 -24.85 -53.42 -26.76
CA THR A 752 -26.10 -53.34 -25.92
C THR A 752 -26.55 -54.53 -25.01
N PRO A 753 -27.66 -54.47 -24.19
CA PRO A 753 -28.46 -53.35 -23.63
C PRO A 753 -28.84 -53.47 -22.10
N ARG A 754 -29.66 -52.50 -21.63
CA ARG A 754 -30.56 -52.42 -20.43
C ARG A 754 -29.97 -51.73 -19.18
N SER A 755 -30.43 -50.53 -18.78
CA SER A 755 -31.77 -50.12 -18.25
C SER A 755 -31.99 -50.67 -16.82
N SER A 756 -32.23 -49.85 -15.79
CA SER A 756 -33.40 -48.95 -15.69
C SER A 756 -33.24 -47.69 -14.82
N ARG A 757 -34.19 -46.75 -14.98
CA ARG A 757 -34.38 -45.54 -14.15
C ARG A 757 -34.94 -45.89 -12.76
N VAL A 758 -34.53 -45.14 -11.73
CA VAL A 758 -35.35 -44.89 -10.53
C VAL A 758 -35.38 -43.38 -10.22
N SER A 759 -36.59 -42.84 -10.06
CA SER A 759 -36.86 -41.42 -9.79
C SER A 759 -36.59 -41.05 -8.34
N LYS A 760 -36.10 -39.83 -8.06
CA LYS A 760 -35.93 -39.31 -6.68
C LYS A 760 -37.16 -38.48 -6.24
N PRO A 761 -37.56 -38.50 -4.95
CA PRO A 761 -38.74 -37.79 -4.47
C PRO A 761 -38.51 -36.26 -4.26
N PRO A 762 -39.59 -35.47 -4.05
CA PRO A 762 -39.50 -34.03 -3.81
C PRO A 762 -38.84 -33.68 -2.46
N LYS A 763 -38.24 -32.49 -2.37
CA LYS A 763 -37.63 -31.98 -1.13
C LYS A 763 -38.58 -31.02 -0.41
N GLU A 764 -38.89 -31.30 0.84
CA GLU A 764 -39.61 -30.38 1.73
C GLU A 764 -38.71 -29.25 2.24
N LYS A 765 -39.34 -28.10 2.57
CA LYS A 765 -38.67 -26.94 3.14
C LYS A 765 -38.41 -27.19 4.64
N ARG A 766 -37.15 -27.15 5.07
CA ARG A 766 -36.78 -27.15 6.50
C ARG A 766 -36.77 -25.71 7.06
N PRO A 767 -37.14 -25.49 8.33
CA PRO A 767 -37.10 -24.17 8.95
C PRO A 767 -35.67 -23.65 9.10
N ARG A 768 -35.51 -22.33 9.13
CA ARG A 768 -34.24 -21.67 9.46
C ARG A 768 -33.90 -21.92 10.93
N ILE A 769 -32.76 -22.56 11.16
CA ILE A 769 -32.11 -22.63 12.48
C ILE A 769 -31.20 -21.40 12.57
N THR A 770 -31.42 -20.55 13.58
CA THR A 770 -30.66 -19.30 13.81
C THR A 770 -29.53 -19.45 14.83
N GLU A 771 -29.44 -20.59 15.51
CA GLU A 771 -28.45 -20.87 16.55
C GLU A 771 -27.82 -22.24 16.34
N TYR A 772 -26.50 -22.32 16.47
CA TYR A 772 -25.74 -23.56 16.31
C TYR A 772 -24.98 -23.87 17.60
N PRO A 773 -25.61 -24.58 18.56
CA PRO A 773 -24.93 -25.00 19.79
C PRO A 773 -23.82 -26.03 19.50
N CYS A 774 -22.73 -25.95 20.25
CA CYS A 774 -21.74 -27.02 20.33
C CYS A 774 -22.34 -28.24 21.04
N THR A 775 -22.06 -29.44 20.53
CA THR A 775 -22.52 -30.71 21.12
C THR A 775 -21.65 -31.19 22.29
N HIS A 776 -20.58 -30.47 22.63
CA HIS A 776 -19.55 -30.90 23.59
C HIS A 776 -19.13 -29.82 24.60
N CYS A 777 -19.58 -28.58 24.45
CA CYS A 777 -19.41 -27.53 25.47
C CYS A 777 -20.54 -26.49 25.37
N HIS A 778 -20.57 -25.53 26.29
CA HIS A 778 -21.64 -24.52 26.38
C HIS A 778 -21.56 -23.39 25.33
N LYS A 779 -20.61 -23.41 24.37
CA LYS A 779 -20.55 -22.40 23.30
C LYS A 779 -21.70 -22.58 22.31
N VAL A 780 -22.43 -21.49 22.04
CA VAL A 780 -23.43 -21.37 20.96
C VAL A 780 -22.88 -20.38 19.93
N PHE A 781 -23.13 -20.63 18.65
CA PHE A 781 -22.63 -19.81 17.55
C PHE A 781 -23.78 -19.36 16.66
N ASN A 782 -23.73 -18.13 16.14
CA ASN A 782 -24.74 -17.62 15.20
C ASN A 782 -24.61 -18.22 13.78
N LYS A 783 -23.43 -18.75 13.43
CA LYS A 783 -23.13 -19.37 12.12
C LYS A 783 -22.77 -20.84 12.25
N LYS A 784 -23.28 -21.67 11.33
CA LYS A 784 -23.02 -23.12 11.29
C LYS A 784 -21.53 -23.43 11.22
N PHE A 785 -20.81 -22.69 10.37
CA PHE A 785 -19.38 -22.84 10.15
C PHE A 785 -18.54 -22.59 11.41
N ASN A 786 -18.81 -21.53 12.18
CA ASN A 786 -18.04 -21.22 13.40
C ASN A 786 -18.13 -22.38 14.39
N ARG A 787 -19.33 -22.96 14.54
CA ARG A 787 -19.56 -24.18 15.32
C ARG A 787 -18.84 -25.40 14.73
N ASP A 788 -18.93 -25.64 13.43
CA ASP A 788 -18.29 -26.79 12.77
C ASP A 788 -16.74 -26.72 12.87
N SER A 789 -16.17 -25.52 12.78
CA SER A 789 -14.76 -25.23 13.07
C SER A 789 -14.41 -25.57 14.51
N HIS A 790 -15.22 -25.08 15.45
CA HIS A 790 -15.06 -25.34 16.87
C HIS A 790 -15.18 -26.84 17.23
N LEU A 791 -16.04 -27.61 16.55
CA LEU A 791 -16.18 -29.06 16.77
C LEU A 791 -14.89 -29.86 16.52
N VAL A 792 -13.96 -29.35 15.71
CA VAL A 792 -12.62 -29.96 15.54
C VAL A 792 -11.84 -29.95 16.86
N THR A 793 -12.10 -29.02 17.78
CA THR A 793 -11.46 -29.00 19.11
C THR A 793 -11.94 -30.12 20.05
N HIS A 794 -13.05 -30.79 19.72
CA HIS A 794 -13.62 -31.91 20.50
C HIS A 794 -13.31 -33.29 19.91
N LYS A 795 -12.85 -33.35 18.66
CA LYS A 795 -12.39 -34.60 18.05
C LYS A 795 -11.04 -35.00 18.65
N ASN A 796 -11.05 -36.02 19.50
CA ASN A 796 -9.85 -36.64 20.07
C ASN A 796 -9.12 -37.59 19.09
N GLU A 797 -9.36 -37.48 17.78
CA GLU A 797 -8.59 -38.15 16.73
C GLU A 797 -7.19 -37.51 16.72
N ARG A 798 -6.15 -38.31 17.02
CA ARG A 798 -4.75 -37.85 17.16
C ARG A 798 -3.92 -38.65 16.16
N ASP A 799 -3.86 -38.16 14.94
CA ASP A 799 -3.31 -38.92 13.82
C ASP A 799 -1.96 -38.37 13.32
N ILE A 800 -1.49 -37.25 13.90
CA ILE A 800 -0.27 -36.56 13.47
C ILE A 800 0.89 -36.91 14.41
N PRO A 801 1.86 -37.75 14.01
CA PRO A 801 2.99 -38.14 14.85
C PRO A 801 4.06 -37.05 14.93
N CYS A 802 4.68 -36.92 16.10
CA CYS A 802 5.95 -36.23 16.28
C CYS A 802 7.08 -37.07 15.69
N GLY A 803 7.81 -36.53 14.71
CA GLY A 803 8.96 -37.21 14.08
C GLY A 803 10.18 -37.45 14.98
N ILE A 804 10.14 -37.03 16.26
CA ILE A 804 11.23 -37.20 17.23
C ILE A 804 10.89 -38.24 18.31
N CYS A 805 9.64 -38.30 18.78
CA CYS A 805 9.24 -39.23 19.86
C CYS A 805 7.98 -40.07 19.57
N GLY A 806 7.39 -39.96 18.38
CA GLY A 806 6.20 -40.72 17.98
C GLY A 806 4.88 -40.29 18.66
N ALA A 807 4.90 -39.32 19.57
CA ALA A 807 3.69 -38.82 20.23
C ALA A 807 2.68 -38.29 19.21
N LEU A 808 1.41 -38.65 19.37
CA LEU A 808 0.33 -38.36 18.44
C LEU A 808 -0.46 -37.11 18.85
N PHE A 809 -0.76 -36.25 17.87
CA PHE A 809 -1.44 -34.96 18.06
C PHE A 809 -2.67 -34.82 17.14
N ALA A 810 -3.68 -34.11 17.62
CA ALA A 810 -4.91 -33.83 16.85
C ALA A 810 -4.73 -32.70 15.81
N ARG A 811 -3.68 -31.89 15.94
CA ARG A 811 -3.38 -30.76 15.03
C ARG A 811 -1.87 -30.63 14.83
N GLU A 812 -1.47 -30.21 13.63
CA GLU A 812 -0.06 -30.02 13.30
C GLU A 812 0.61 -28.92 14.16
N ASN A 813 -0.13 -27.86 14.52
CA ASN A 813 0.33 -26.86 15.47
C ASN A 813 0.54 -27.41 16.90
N ASP A 814 -0.23 -28.42 17.32
CA ASP A 814 -0.03 -29.07 18.61
C ASP A 814 1.24 -29.96 18.59
N ARG A 815 1.51 -30.66 17.47
CA ARG A 815 2.81 -31.36 17.22
C ARG A 815 3.97 -30.37 17.24
N ASN A 816 3.87 -29.27 16.49
CA ASN A 816 4.94 -28.27 16.36
C ASN A 816 5.25 -27.61 17.71
N ARG A 817 4.22 -27.28 18.51
CA ARG A 817 4.39 -26.77 19.88
C ARG A 817 5.04 -27.80 20.79
N HIS A 818 4.67 -29.08 20.69
CA HIS A 818 5.31 -30.15 21.44
C HIS A 818 6.81 -30.28 21.09
N VAL A 819 7.17 -30.30 19.79
CA VAL A 819 8.57 -30.31 19.34
C VAL A 819 9.33 -29.11 19.92
N ALA A 820 8.76 -27.90 19.82
CA ALA A 820 9.37 -26.68 20.32
C ALA A 820 9.48 -26.57 21.86
N THR A 821 8.77 -27.40 22.64
CA THR A 821 8.76 -27.31 24.12
C THR A 821 9.34 -28.53 24.83
N ILE A 822 9.42 -29.68 24.16
CA ILE A 822 9.96 -30.94 24.70
C ILE A 822 11.29 -31.31 24.03
N HIS A 823 11.49 -30.95 22.76
CA HIS A 823 12.70 -31.32 21.99
C HIS A 823 13.64 -30.14 21.70
N ALA A 824 13.17 -28.89 21.80
CA ALA A 824 14.01 -27.68 21.79
C ALA A 824 14.04 -27.06 23.20
N ALA A 825 14.99 -27.49 24.03
CA ALA A 825 14.99 -27.18 25.47
C ALA A 825 15.84 -25.96 25.85
N GLU A 826 15.27 -24.76 25.74
CA GLU A 826 15.70 -23.60 26.54
C GLU A 826 14.55 -23.13 27.44
N LYS A 827 14.86 -22.86 28.72
CA LYS A 827 13.89 -22.48 29.76
C LYS A 827 14.07 -21.00 30.12
N GLU A 828 13.50 -20.13 29.28
CA GLU A 828 13.68 -18.67 29.39
C GLU A 828 12.93 -18.04 30.58
N PHE A 829 11.83 -18.62 31.05
CA PHE A 829 10.96 -18.00 32.06
C PHE A 829 11.30 -18.47 33.47
N VAL A 830 11.55 -17.55 34.40
CA VAL A 830 11.89 -17.87 35.80
C VAL A 830 10.92 -17.18 36.76
N CYS A 831 10.41 -17.92 37.74
CA CYS A 831 9.63 -17.36 38.84
C CYS A 831 10.55 -16.73 39.90
N GLY A 832 11.16 -15.59 39.61
CA GLY A 832 11.84 -14.80 40.63
C GLY A 832 12.81 -13.76 40.08
N GLY A 833 13.25 -12.88 40.98
CA GLY A 833 14.15 -11.77 40.66
C GLY A 833 14.62 -11.04 41.91
N VAL A 834 15.29 -9.92 41.71
CA VAL A 834 15.74 -9.00 42.78
C VAL A 834 14.98 -7.68 42.61
N LEU A 835 14.41 -7.16 43.69
CA LEU A 835 13.78 -5.84 43.73
C LEU A 835 14.83 -4.73 43.82
N GLU A 836 14.43 -3.47 43.59
CA GLU A 836 15.34 -2.31 43.56
C GLU A 836 15.99 -2.02 44.93
N ASP A 837 15.41 -2.53 46.03
CA ASP A 837 15.96 -2.51 47.39
C ASP A 837 16.95 -3.67 47.69
N GLY A 838 17.18 -4.57 46.72
CA GLY A 838 18.03 -5.75 46.87
C GLY A 838 17.31 -7.00 47.39
N GLN A 839 16.02 -6.94 47.71
CA GLN A 839 15.29 -8.09 48.25
C GLN A 839 14.91 -9.09 47.14
N ARG A 840 15.18 -10.39 47.33
CA ARG A 840 14.80 -11.44 46.37
C ARG A 840 13.33 -11.80 46.50
N TRP A 841 12.62 -11.94 45.37
CA TRP A 841 11.23 -12.39 45.31
C TRP A 841 11.06 -13.58 44.36
N GLY A 842 10.01 -14.39 44.56
CA GLY A 842 9.75 -15.62 43.80
C GLY A 842 10.39 -16.89 44.40
N CYS A 843 10.37 -18.00 43.64
CA CYS A 843 10.87 -19.32 44.06
C CYS A 843 11.94 -19.92 43.13
N ASP A 844 12.53 -19.12 42.23
CA ASP A 844 13.55 -19.47 41.24
C ASP A 844 13.21 -20.65 40.29
N LYS A 845 11.96 -21.15 40.29
CA LYS A 845 11.50 -22.21 39.39
C LYS A 845 11.50 -21.76 37.93
N ARG A 846 12.05 -22.60 37.04
CA ARG A 846 12.16 -22.34 35.60
C ARG A 846 11.09 -23.05 34.79
N PHE A 847 10.47 -22.31 33.87
CA PHE A 847 9.38 -22.72 33.00
C PHE A 847 9.78 -22.55 31.53
N THR A 848 9.29 -23.42 30.65
CA THR A 848 9.47 -23.30 29.19
C THR A 848 8.49 -22.32 28.54
N ARG A 849 7.47 -21.83 29.28
CA ARG A 849 6.38 -21.00 28.75
C ARG A 849 5.87 -20.00 29.79
N ALA A 850 5.54 -18.79 29.33
CA ALA A 850 4.98 -17.72 30.18
C ALA A 850 3.61 -18.06 30.78
N ASP A 851 2.74 -18.77 30.04
CA ASP A 851 1.41 -19.17 30.53
C ASP A 851 1.48 -20.14 31.71
N THR A 852 2.50 -20.99 31.73
CA THR A 852 2.76 -21.97 32.79
C THR A 852 3.31 -21.28 34.05
N LEU A 853 4.11 -20.22 33.87
CA LEU A 853 4.52 -19.31 34.94
C LEU A 853 3.30 -18.52 35.50
N SER A 854 2.42 -18.02 34.63
CA SER A 854 1.17 -17.35 35.04
C SER A 854 0.21 -18.30 35.77
N HIS A 855 0.15 -19.58 35.40
CA HIS A 855 -0.60 -20.59 36.16
C HIS A 855 0.06 -20.90 37.50
N HIS A 856 1.40 -20.92 37.59
CA HIS A 856 2.10 -21.11 38.86
C HIS A 856 1.66 -20.04 39.89
N TYR A 857 1.58 -18.76 39.51
CA TYR A 857 1.06 -17.67 40.36
C TYR A 857 -0.42 -17.81 40.80
N LYS A 858 -1.17 -18.74 40.21
CA LYS A 858 -2.56 -19.06 40.60
C LYS A 858 -2.66 -20.27 41.54
N THR A 859 -1.62 -21.11 41.63
CA THR A 859 -1.57 -22.24 42.57
C THR A 859 -1.26 -21.78 43.99
N THR A 860 -1.74 -22.51 45.01
CA THR A 860 -1.44 -22.24 46.44
C THR A 860 0.07 -22.16 46.73
N ALA A 861 0.90 -22.91 46.00
CA ALA A 861 2.36 -22.87 46.13
C ALA A 861 3.05 -21.70 45.40
N GLY A 862 2.34 -20.93 44.58
CA GLY A 862 2.88 -19.79 43.81
C GLY A 862 2.17 -18.45 44.05
N GLN A 863 1.07 -18.42 44.82
CA GLN A 863 0.45 -17.17 45.27
C GLN A 863 1.44 -16.29 46.06
N GLY A 864 2.24 -16.89 46.95
CA GLY A 864 3.32 -16.20 47.67
C GLY A 864 4.55 -15.84 46.82
N CYS A 865 4.54 -16.15 45.52
CA CYS A 865 5.61 -15.82 44.58
C CYS A 865 5.24 -14.68 43.61
N ARG A 866 4.07 -14.05 43.77
CA ARG A 866 3.62 -12.95 42.91
C ARG A 866 4.50 -11.70 43.08
N PRO A 867 4.78 -10.96 41.99
CA PRO A 867 5.50 -9.70 42.10
C PRO A 867 4.66 -8.60 42.81
N PRO A 868 5.31 -7.62 43.48
CA PRO A 868 4.61 -6.54 44.20
C PRO A 868 3.61 -5.75 43.34
N TRP A 869 3.95 -5.47 42.09
CA TRP A 869 3.11 -4.73 41.13
C TRP A 869 1.88 -5.53 40.61
N LEU A 870 1.68 -6.76 41.08
CA LEU A 870 0.58 -7.65 40.70
C LEU A 870 -0.41 -7.87 41.87
N GLN A 871 -0.29 -7.09 42.95
CA GLN A 871 -1.18 -7.13 44.13
C GLN A 871 -2.12 -5.91 44.23
N THR A 872 -1.92 -4.85 43.44
CA THR A 872 -2.58 -3.54 43.62
C THR A 872 -3.85 -3.34 42.78
N SER A 873 -4.78 -4.31 42.79
CA SER A 873 -6.09 -4.17 42.10
C SER A 873 -7.32 -4.46 42.98
N GLU A 874 -7.13 -4.75 44.27
CA GLU A 874 -8.22 -4.97 45.23
C GLU A 874 -7.85 -4.31 46.57
N LEU A 875 -8.29 -3.04 46.80
CA LEU A 875 -8.50 -2.39 48.11
C LEU A 875 -8.71 -0.86 47.98
N SER A 876 -9.95 -0.39 47.75
CA SER A 876 -10.42 0.92 48.25
C SER A 876 -11.96 1.04 48.24
N THR A 877 -12.64 0.32 49.13
CA THR A 877 -14.02 0.63 49.54
C THR A 877 -14.11 0.59 51.06
N ALA A 878 -13.73 1.67 51.72
CA ALA A 878 -14.01 1.93 53.13
C ALA A 878 -13.90 3.42 53.44
N VAL A 879 -15.05 4.01 53.84
CA VAL A 879 -15.28 5.41 54.29
C VAL A 879 -15.19 6.47 53.20
#